data_AF-A0A4Q9MQW6-F1
#
_entry.id   AF-A0A4Q9MQW6-F1
#
_cell.length_a   1.000
_cell.length_b   1.000
_cell.length_c   1.000
_cell.angle_alpha   90.00
_cell.angle_beta   90.00
_cell.angle_gamma   90.00
#
_symmetry.space_group_name_H-M   'P 1'
#
loop_
_entity.id
_entity.type
_entity.pdbx_description
1 polymer ?
#
loop_
_entity_poly.entity_id
_entity_poly.type
_entity_poly.pdbx_seq_one_letter_code
_entity_poly.pdbx_strand_id
1 'polypeptide(L)'
;MFSSPKLPWEVLERIINHSGDNLQVLRNISLTCRQLRPRCLCLMVTDIALSKKSRADVFALCDFLQVYPHLGPLVGSITSRPDNFPPFPLLHVLPNLSQLTFTRGTHNTSDQRLELGSLPLSVLTCYRRFGTPVVTLRLSYLSFPTYAEFCRLLLAFASIREFYCDFVKIRQTDITIAQLDRTTRCLSQSLHIRTLTLVQLENPLAKLLLESTHQTMETLVLTADQDTASALCQEPLPVGSGWARLRSLTLQLPLNDHNSQFNASLVENAIGILKGFQTPRLATTTIDFTSGIRGLLRWIGDKEDSLGLCLDLDRTLAGVGHQRRILFSGNPVCSRRRDFWHQELAKYFPGLAGQGLLTVATKSATVIAHHGEVHSLVCSPNSNWIATGADDSTIILWDSDGHLVQEWVAHAGSVLSLAFSPDGQYLASAGQDKKVAVWDISQSPRKIATLEGHAYTVESCAWSPDGTVIASGSYDTTIRLWDARTFRLLIVLKSPNSDDVFDVRFSPDGRWLVSQGMLVCTLWDLMSGAPPKVLHSDGHIYLDAFAFDPESKRIAAGSDNGGIGIWDLLTGELLSVVEQHTSQVSNVAFSPDGKLLLSTSWDNPLILWDASTHAIILSLEGHAGRTDTACFSPCGKYVAAEYSDKAVRLWRTDDGSCMTTLSEHPSGARLLHVAFSPDGKTLSSGASDGTVSVRRMSDIMSP
;
A
#
# COMPACT_ATOMS: atom_id res chain seq x y z
N MET A 1 -5.56 -7.00 5.27
CA MET A 1 -4.76 -8.23 5.24
C MET A 1 -4.29 -8.55 6.65
N PHE A 2 -4.85 -9.58 7.30
CA PHE A 2 -4.24 -10.12 8.51
C PHE A 2 -3.25 -11.19 8.07
N SER A 3 -1.96 -10.87 8.14
CA SER A 3 -0.92 -11.90 8.08
C SER A 3 -1.05 -12.76 9.32
N SER A 4 -1.41 -14.02 9.12
CA SER A 4 -1.25 -15.08 10.10
C SER A 4 0.16 -15.02 10.68
N PRO A 5 0.35 -15.03 12.00
CA PRO A 5 1.69 -15.15 12.56
C PRO A 5 2.26 -16.49 12.11
N LYS A 6 3.39 -16.45 11.40
CA LYS A 6 4.30 -17.59 11.28
C LYS A 6 4.85 -17.85 12.68
N LEU A 7 4.13 -18.62 13.47
CA LEU A 7 4.74 -19.44 14.50
C LEU A 7 4.55 -20.90 14.08
N PRO A 8 5.63 -21.68 14.13
CA PRO A 8 5.92 -22.64 13.07
C PRO A 8 5.12 -23.90 13.33
N TRP A 9 4.43 -24.39 12.30
CA TRP A 9 3.94 -25.77 12.27
C TRP A 9 5.05 -26.75 12.66
N GLU A 10 6.32 -26.43 12.36
CA GLU A 10 7.52 -27.17 12.77
C GLU A 10 7.81 -27.17 14.28
N VAL A 11 7.38 -26.15 15.02
CA VAL A 11 7.46 -26.13 16.50
C VAL A 11 6.34 -26.97 17.07
N LEU A 12 5.14 -26.92 16.48
CA LEU A 12 4.03 -27.81 16.85
C LEU A 12 4.35 -29.28 16.51
N GLU A 13 4.93 -29.57 15.35
CA GLU A 13 5.38 -30.90 14.94
C GLU A 13 6.56 -31.39 15.78
N ARG A 14 7.54 -30.53 16.11
CA ARG A 14 8.62 -30.89 17.03
C ARG A 14 8.09 -31.17 18.42
N ILE A 15 7.13 -30.40 18.93
CA ILE A 15 6.52 -30.63 20.24
C ILE A 15 5.68 -31.91 20.25
N ILE A 16 4.91 -32.17 19.19
CA ILE A 16 4.13 -33.40 19.00
C ILE A 16 5.05 -34.61 18.89
N ASN A 17 6.12 -34.55 18.09
CA ASN A 17 7.11 -35.62 17.94
C ASN A 17 7.97 -35.85 19.19
N HIS A 18 8.32 -34.81 19.96
CA HIS A 18 9.04 -34.97 21.23
C HIS A 18 8.14 -35.52 22.36
N SER A 19 6.81 -35.36 22.25
CA SER A 19 5.88 -35.76 23.30
C SER A 19 5.40 -37.22 23.22
N GLY A 20 5.82 -37.97 22.18
CA GLY A 20 5.62 -39.40 21.93
C GLY A 20 4.47 -40.07 22.71
N ASP A 21 3.30 -40.21 22.08
CA ASP A 21 2.07 -40.92 22.54
C ASP A 21 1.64 -40.74 24.01
N ASN A 22 2.22 -39.80 24.75
CA ASN A 22 1.97 -39.64 26.17
C ASN A 22 0.81 -38.68 26.40
N LEU A 23 -0.39 -39.26 26.49
CA LEU A 23 -1.69 -38.59 26.69
C LEU A 23 -1.75 -37.62 27.90
N GLN A 24 -0.84 -37.75 28.88
CA GLN A 24 -0.77 -36.85 30.05
C GLN A 24 -0.11 -35.49 29.73
N VAL A 25 0.85 -35.44 28.80
CA VAL A 25 1.54 -34.19 28.42
C VAL A 25 0.65 -33.31 27.55
N LEU A 26 -0.08 -33.91 26.60
CA LEU A 26 -1.13 -33.25 25.82
C LEU A 26 -2.25 -32.67 26.70
N ARG A 27 -2.62 -33.37 27.77
CA ARG A 27 -3.60 -32.86 28.77
C ARG A 27 -3.07 -31.69 29.60
N ASN A 28 -1.77 -31.66 29.91
CA ASN A 28 -1.18 -30.52 30.62
C ASN A 28 -1.08 -29.26 29.74
N ILE A 29 -0.90 -29.39 28.42
CA ILE A 29 -0.92 -28.25 27.47
C ILE A 29 -2.33 -27.65 27.33
N SER A 30 -3.39 -28.46 27.43
CA SER A 30 -4.76 -27.93 27.46
C SER A 30 -5.07 -27.14 28.74
N LEU A 31 -4.37 -27.45 29.85
CA LEU A 31 -4.50 -26.78 31.14
C LEU A 31 -3.68 -25.47 31.24
N THR A 32 -2.57 -25.32 30.50
CA THR A 32 -1.76 -24.08 30.47
C THR A 32 -2.25 -23.04 29.45
N CYS A 33 -3.03 -23.44 28.43
CA CYS A 33 -3.72 -22.52 27.50
C CYS A 33 -4.96 -21.82 28.09
N ARG A 34 -4.97 -21.52 29.40
CA ARG A 34 -6.04 -20.75 30.06
C ARG A 34 -6.14 -19.28 29.62
N GLN A 35 -5.21 -18.79 28.79
CA GLN A 35 -5.17 -17.40 28.32
C GLN A 35 -5.60 -17.20 26.86
N LEU A 36 -5.83 -18.26 26.08
CA LEU A 36 -6.51 -18.12 24.79
C LEU A 36 -8.00 -17.94 25.05
N ARG A 37 -8.49 -16.70 24.93
CA ARG A 37 -9.92 -16.40 25.08
C ARG A 37 -10.74 -17.30 24.13
N PRO A 38 -11.90 -17.86 24.55
CA PRO A 38 -12.75 -18.72 23.72
C PRO A 38 -13.07 -18.15 22.33
N ARG A 39 -13.13 -16.81 22.23
CA ARG A 39 -13.36 -16.07 20.98
C ARG A 39 -12.30 -16.33 19.90
N CYS A 40 -11.03 -16.52 20.24
CA CYS A 40 -9.97 -16.76 19.24
C CYS A 40 -10.03 -18.18 18.65
N LEU A 41 -10.47 -19.16 19.44
CA LEU A 41 -10.69 -20.53 18.98
C LEU A 41 -11.97 -20.61 18.13
N CYS A 42 -13.02 -19.87 18.48
CA CYS A 42 -14.22 -19.71 17.65
C CYS A 42 -13.91 -19.07 16.28
N LEU A 43 -13.07 -18.01 16.25
CA LEU A 43 -12.69 -17.32 15.01
C LEU A 43 -11.89 -18.19 14.02
N MET A 44 -11.10 -19.15 14.52
CA MET A 44 -10.36 -20.09 13.65
C MET A 44 -11.25 -21.18 13.05
N VAL A 45 -12.39 -21.50 13.68
CA VAL A 45 -13.33 -22.53 13.18
C VAL A 45 -14.41 -21.94 12.29
N THR A 46 -14.70 -20.63 12.40
CA THR A 46 -15.74 -19.96 11.61
C THR A 46 -15.46 -19.89 10.11
N ASP A 47 -14.18 -19.79 9.71
CA ASP A 47 -13.79 -19.68 8.30
C ASP A 47 -12.66 -20.65 7.99
N ILE A 48 -12.95 -21.67 7.16
CA ILE A 48 -12.01 -22.74 6.84
C ILE A 48 -11.51 -22.58 5.39
N ALA A 49 -10.20 -22.36 5.24
CA ALA A 49 -9.55 -22.27 3.93
C ALA A 49 -8.91 -23.61 3.53
N LEU A 50 -9.55 -24.31 2.59
CA LEU A 50 -9.13 -25.58 1.98
C LEU A 50 -8.51 -25.41 0.59
N SER A 51 -8.39 -24.17 0.09
CA SER A 51 -7.96 -23.88 -1.28
C SER A 51 -6.54 -24.35 -1.65
N LYS A 52 -5.68 -24.66 -0.67
CA LYS A 52 -4.32 -25.22 -0.87
C LYS A 52 -4.21 -26.71 -0.52
N LYS A 53 -5.28 -27.33 -0.05
CA LYS A 53 -5.29 -28.69 0.49
C LYS A 53 -5.73 -29.73 -0.54
N SER A 54 -5.21 -30.94 -0.40
CA SER A 54 -5.56 -32.08 -1.25
C SER A 54 -6.95 -32.62 -0.89
N ARG A 55 -7.57 -33.40 -1.77
CA ARG A 55 -8.87 -34.03 -1.49
C ARG A 55 -8.83 -34.91 -0.23
N ALA A 56 -7.68 -35.53 0.07
CA ALA A 56 -7.50 -36.36 1.27
C ALA A 56 -7.54 -35.52 2.56
N ASP A 57 -6.92 -34.34 2.56
CA ASP A 57 -6.97 -33.41 3.71
C ASP A 57 -8.40 -32.94 4.01
N VAL A 58 -9.22 -32.78 2.97
CA VAL A 58 -10.62 -32.39 3.09
C VAL A 58 -11.47 -33.52 3.71
N PHE A 59 -11.17 -34.78 3.40
CA PHE A 59 -11.79 -35.92 4.08
C PHE A 59 -11.30 -36.09 5.52
N ALA A 60 -10.01 -35.84 5.80
CA ALA A 60 -9.49 -35.83 7.17
C ALA A 60 -10.21 -34.78 8.05
N LEU A 61 -10.57 -33.63 7.47
CA LEU A 61 -11.42 -32.65 8.14
C LEU A 61 -12.84 -33.19 8.40
N CYS A 62 -13.43 -33.94 7.46
CA CYS A 62 -14.74 -34.58 7.67
C CYS A 62 -14.70 -35.55 8.84
N ASP A 63 -13.68 -36.41 8.87
CA ASP A 63 -13.50 -37.42 9.92
C ASP A 63 -13.30 -36.73 11.28
N PHE A 64 -12.51 -35.66 11.31
CA PHE A 64 -12.33 -34.84 12.51
C PHE A 64 -13.63 -34.19 13.01
N LEU A 65 -14.44 -33.63 12.12
CA LEU A 65 -15.72 -33.00 12.48
C LEU A 65 -16.77 -34.03 12.93
N GLN A 66 -16.70 -35.26 12.43
CA GLN A 66 -17.51 -36.38 12.92
C GLN A 66 -17.11 -36.81 14.34
N VAL A 67 -15.81 -36.77 14.65
CA VAL A 67 -15.30 -37.06 16.01
C VAL A 67 -15.67 -35.94 16.99
N TYR A 68 -15.71 -34.68 16.54
CA TYR A 68 -16.00 -33.50 17.36
C TYR A 68 -17.23 -32.72 16.86
N PRO A 69 -18.45 -33.27 17.00
CA PRO A 69 -19.68 -32.72 16.39
C PRO A 69 -20.09 -31.34 16.94
N HIS A 70 -19.59 -30.95 18.12
CA HIS A 70 -19.83 -29.62 18.69
C HIS A 70 -19.13 -28.49 17.90
N LEU A 71 -18.15 -28.81 17.05
CA LEU A 71 -17.44 -27.84 16.21
C LEU A 71 -18.13 -27.60 14.86
N GLY A 72 -18.92 -28.55 14.37
CA GLY A 72 -19.62 -28.44 13.07
C GLY A 72 -20.52 -27.20 12.95
N PRO A 73 -21.36 -26.86 13.95
CA PRO A 73 -22.21 -25.66 13.92
C PRO A 73 -21.43 -24.33 13.98
N LEU A 74 -20.15 -24.34 14.31
CA LEU A 74 -19.33 -23.12 14.39
C LEU A 74 -18.76 -22.70 13.03
N VAL A 75 -18.74 -23.60 12.04
CA VAL A 75 -18.24 -23.32 10.70
C VAL A 75 -19.29 -22.55 9.90
N GLY A 76 -19.01 -21.28 9.63
CA GLY A 76 -19.91 -20.38 8.90
C GLY A 76 -19.52 -20.16 7.44
N SER A 77 -18.24 -20.31 7.11
CA SER A 77 -17.64 -20.07 5.79
C SER A 77 -16.62 -21.15 5.43
N ILE A 78 -16.63 -21.58 4.16
CA ILE A 78 -15.58 -22.45 3.60
C ILE A 78 -15.06 -21.85 2.29
N THR A 79 -13.74 -21.84 2.15
CA THR A 79 -13.04 -21.49 0.91
C THR A 79 -12.34 -22.73 0.33
N SER A 80 -12.75 -23.21 -0.85
CA SER A 80 -12.20 -24.44 -1.44
C SER A 80 -12.01 -24.34 -2.96
N ARG A 81 -11.35 -25.35 -3.54
CA ARG A 81 -11.35 -25.59 -4.99
C ARG A 81 -12.59 -26.42 -5.37
N PRO A 82 -13.30 -26.09 -6.45
CA PRO A 82 -14.47 -26.87 -6.91
C PRO A 82 -14.21 -28.36 -7.08
N ASP A 83 -13.05 -28.74 -7.63
CA ASP A 83 -12.71 -30.15 -7.92
C ASP A 83 -12.39 -30.98 -6.67
N ASN A 84 -11.92 -30.30 -5.62
CA ASN A 84 -11.49 -30.93 -4.36
C ASN A 84 -12.55 -30.86 -3.27
N PHE A 85 -13.68 -30.18 -3.49
CA PHE A 85 -14.74 -30.04 -2.50
C PHE A 85 -15.76 -31.18 -2.66
N PRO A 86 -15.80 -32.18 -1.76
CA PRO A 86 -16.86 -33.18 -1.74
C PRO A 86 -18.11 -32.56 -1.09
N PRO A 87 -19.23 -32.38 -1.81
CA PRO A 87 -20.44 -31.80 -1.22
C PRO A 87 -21.03 -32.72 -0.13
N PHE A 88 -20.79 -34.03 -0.27
CA PHE A 88 -21.11 -35.04 0.73
C PHE A 88 -19.81 -35.76 1.12
N PRO A 89 -19.48 -35.88 2.43
CA PRO A 89 -20.36 -35.61 3.59
C PRO A 89 -20.33 -34.18 4.13
N LEU A 90 -19.52 -33.25 3.60
CA LEU A 90 -19.28 -31.94 4.24
C LEU A 90 -20.53 -31.09 4.46
N LEU A 91 -21.37 -30.89 3.44
CA LEU A 91 -22.58 -30.07 3.58
C LEU A 91 -23.63 -30.73 4.49
N HIS A 92 -23.50 -32.04 4.75
CA HIS A 92 -24.35 -32.74 5.70
C HIS A 92 -23.87 -32.56 7.15
N VAL A 93 -22.55 -32.53 7.37
CA VAL A 93 -21.93 -32.37 8.70
C VAL A 93 -21.92 -30.91 9.17
N LEU A 94 -22.13 -29.94 8.27
CA LEU A 94 -22.03 -28.51 8.53
C LEU A 94 -23.40 -27.80 8.39
N PRO A 95 -24.24 -27.81 9.43
CA PRO A 95 -25.61 -27.31 9.36
C PRO A 95 -25.70 -25.77 9.24
N ASN A 96 -24.68 -25.04 9.69
CA ASN A 96 -24.65 -23.57 9.70
C ASN A 96 -23.77 -22.95 8.61
N LEU A 97 -23.35 -23.75 7.62
CA LEU A 97 -22.54 -23.24 6.52
C LEU A 97 -23.38 -22.29 5.66
N SER A 98 -23.12 -21.00 5.82
CA SER A 98 -23.87 -19.92 5.15
C SER A 98 -23.13 -19.37 3.94
N GLN A 99 -21.79 -19.44 3.92
CA GLN A 99 -20.94 -18.91 2.87
C GLN A 99 -20.06 -19.99 2.26
N LEU A 100 -20.06 -20.07 0.93
CA LEU A 100 -19.19 -20.97 0.16
C LEU A 100 -18.40 -20.18 -0.87
N THR A 101 -17.07 -20.26 -0.77
CA THR A 101 -16.14 -19.58 -1.69
C THR A 101 -15.39 -20.60 -2.51
N PHE A 102 -15.52 -20.53 -3.83
CA PHE A 102 -14.71 -21.30 -4.78
C PHE A 102 -13.61 -20.44 -5.37
N THR A 103 -12.36 -20.83 -5.14
CA THR A 103 -11.19 -20.09 -5.62
C THR A 103 -9.97 -20.98 -5.85
N ARG A 104 -9.12 -20.59 -6.80
CA ARG A 104 -7.75 -21.08 -6.94
C ARG A 104 -6.89 -20.31 -5.93
N GLY A 105 -6.49 -20.94 -4.82
CA GLY A 105 -5.71 -20.29 -3.75
C GLY A 105 -4.56 -19.40 -4.23
N THR A 106 -4.22 -18.37 -3.45
CA THR A 106 -3.47 -17.16 -3.88
C THR A 106 -1.96 -17.32 -4.14
N HIS A 107 -1.50 -16.52 -5.13
CA HIS A 107 -0.14 -16.11 -5.60
C HIS A 107 0.58 -17.15 -6.49
N ASN A 108 0.87 -16.90 -7.79
CA ASN A 108 1.69 -15.84 -8.37
C ASN A 108 1.55 -15.85 -9.91
N THR A 109 1.66 -14.65 -10.50
CA THR A 109 2.07 -14.27 -11.87
C THR A 109 1.84 -15.22 -13.06
N SER A 110 1.25 -14.63 -14.11
CA SER A 110 1.06 -15.09 -15.50
C SER A 110 0.04 -16.22 -15.73
N ASP A 111 -1.19 -15.78 -16.00
CA ASP A 111 -2.12 -16.33 -16.99
C ASP A 111 -2.51 -17.82 -16.95
N GLN A 112 -2.40 -18.50 -15.82
CA GLN A 112 -2.97 -19.84 -15.64
C GLN A 112 -4.20 -19.80 -14.72
N ARG A 113 -5.40 -19.84 -15.32
CA ARG A 113 -6.72 -19.91 -14.64
C ARG A 113 -7.07 -21.35 -14.29
N LEU A 114 -7.84 -21.59 -13.21
CA LEU A 114 -8.26 -22.97 -12.89
C LEU A 114 -9.29 -23.41 -13.91
N GLU A 115 -8.87 -24.33 -14.75
CA GLU A 115 -9.69 -24.99 -15.74
C GLU A 115 -10.61 -25.99 -15.04
N LEU A 116 -11.87 -25.62 -14.81
CA LEU A 116 -12.84 -26.64 -14.37
C LEU A 116 -13.09 -27.61 -15.52
N GLY A 117 -12.97 -28.91 -15.22
CA GLY A 117 -13.68 -29.94 -15.97
C GLY A 117 -15.17 -29.91 -15.65
N SER A 118 -15.98 -30.55 -16.49
CA SER A 118 -17.43 -30.63 -16.27
C SER A 118 -17.74 -31.25 -14.90
N LEU A 119 -18.39 -30.49 -14.01
CA LEU A 119 -18.78 -31.02 -12.71
C LEU A 119 -19.79 -32.17 -12.88
N PRO A 120 -19.56 -33.35 -12.27
CA PRO A 120 -20.47 -34.49 -12.39
C PRO A 120 -21.89 -34.15 -11.89
N LEU A 121 -22.91 -34.71 -12.55
CA LEU A 121 -24.30 -34.49 -12.16
C LEU A 121 -24.60 -34.91 -10.71
N SER A 122 -23.91 -35.95 -10.21
CA SER A 122 -24.01 -36.39 -8.81
C SER A 122 -23.60 -35.30 -7.82
N VAL A 123 -22.53 -34.56 -8.12
CA VAL A 123 -22.04 -33.44 -7.31
C VAL A 123 -23.07 -32.31 -7.28
N LEU A 124 -23.64 -31.96 -8.43
CA LEU A 124 -24.70 -30.94 -8.55
C LEU A 124 -25.98 -31.35 -7.81
N THR A 125 -26.37 -32.63 -7.86
CA THR A 125 -27.52 -33.12 -7.08
C THR A 125 -27.27 -33.05 -5.57
N CYS A 126 -26.04 -33.27 -5.12
CA CYS A 126 -25.66 -33.12 -3.71
C CYS A 126 -25.71 -31.64 -3.29
N TYR A 127 -25.23 -30.71 -4.11
CA TYR A 127 -25.41 -29.27 -3.83
C TYR A 127 -26.89 -28.89 -3.71
N ARG A 128 -27.74 -29.41 -4.60
CA ARG A 128 -29.17 -29.12 -4.56
C ARG A 128 -29.88 -29.67 -3.33
N ARG A 129 -29.43 -30.82 -2.83
CA ARG A 129 -30.05 -31.49 -1.67
C ARG A 129 -29.52 -30.98 -0.33
N PHE A 130 -28.22 -30.70 -0.24
CA PHE A 130 -27.55 -30.38 1.03
C PHE A 130 -27.05 -28.92 1.11
N GLY A 131 -27.03 -28.17 0.00
CA GLY A 131 -26.60 -26.78 -0.06
C GLY A 131 -27.70 -25.75 0.24
N THR A 132 -28.85 -26.18 0.75
CA THR A 132 -29.93 -25.27 1.21
C THR A 132 -29.54 -24.25 2.29
N PRO A 133 -28.58 -24.50 3.21
CA PRO A 133 -28.16 -23.46 4.16
C PRO A 133 -27.23 -22.39 3.55
N VAL A 134 -26.69 -22.61 2.34
CA VAL A 134 -25.77 -21.68 1.69
C VAL A 134 -26.54 -20.49 1.14
N VAL A 135 -26.32 -19.32 1.73
CA VAL A 135 -26.96 -18.05 1.35
C VAL A 135 -26.04 -17.22 0.45
N THR A 136 -24.72 -17.32 0.66
CA THR A 136 -23.69 -16.54 -0.04
C THR A 136 -22.78 -17.47 -0.85
N LEU A 137 -22.75 -17.28 -2.17
CA LEU A 137 -21.85 -18.02 -3.07
C LEU A 137 -20.86 -17.06 -3.71
N ARG A 138 -19.56 -17.34 -3.55
CA ARG A 138 -18.45 -16.56 -4.10
C ARG A 138 -17.66 -17.39 -5.10
N LEU A 139 -17.58 -16.96 -6.35
CA LEU A 139 -16.76 -17.57 -7.39
C LEU A 139 -15.62 -16.61 -7.76
N SER A 140 -14.38 -17.06 -7.65
CA SER A 140 -13.20 -16.24 -7.93
C SER A 140 -12.14 -17.00 -8.73
N TYR A 141 -11.65 -16.40 -9.83
CA TYR A 141 -10.56 -16.94 -10.68
C TYR A 141 -10.83 -18.33 -11.28
N LEU A 142 -12.04 -18.54 -11.81
CA LEU A 142 -12.48 -19.82 -12.39
C LEU A 142 -12.72 -19.71 -13.90
N SER A 143 -12.42 -20.78 -14.64
CA SER A 143 -12.82 -20.89 -16.05
C SER A 143 -13.76 -22.07 -16.25
N PHE A 144 -14.95 -21.79 -16.83
CA PHE A 144 -15.94 -22.79 -17.20
C PHE A 144 -15.84 -23.10 -18.71
N PRO A 145 -16.09 -24.35 -19.13
CA PRO A 145 -16.05 -24.69 -20.54
C PRO A 145 -17.26 -24.14 -21.31
N THR A 146 -18.46 -24.10 -20.71
CA THR A 146 -19.69 -23.61 -21.35
C THR A 146 -20.59 -22.81 -20.38
N TYR A 147 -21.47 -21.94 -20.89
CA TYR A 147 -22.47 -21.26 -20.05
C TYR A 147 -23.44 -22.25 -19.41
N ALA A 148 -23.76 -23.36 -20.09
CA ALA A 148 -24.67 -24.36 -19.55
C ALA A 148 -24.16 -24.93 -18.22
N GLU A 149 -22.85 -25.15 -18.09
CA GLU A 149 -22.25 -25.63 -16.84
C GLU A 149 -22.26 -24.59 -15.73
N PHE A 150 -21.95 -23.34 -16.08
CA PHE A 150 -22.07 -22.22 -15.14
C PHE A 150 -23.51 -22.09 -14.62
N CYS A 151 -24.50 -22.10 -15.51
CA CYS A 151 -25.92 -22.03 -15.13
C CYS A 151 -26.35 -23.24 -14.30
N ARG A 152 -25.88 -24.46 -14.62
CA ARG A 152 -26.16 -25.66 -13.83
C ARG A 152 -25.61 -25.57 -12.41
N LEU A 153 -24.42 -25.00 -12.24
CA LEU A 153 -23.85 -24.77 -10.92
C LEU A 153 -24.71 -23.80 -10.11
N LEU A 154 -25.11 -22.66 -10.70
CA LEU A 154 -25.99 -21.69 -10.04
C LEU A 154 -27.34 -22.30 -9.65
N LEU A 155 -27.97 -23.03 -10.57
CA LEU A 155 -29.25 -23.69 -10.34
C LEU A 155 -29.16 -24.82 -9.29
N ALA A 156 -27.97 -25.33 -9.01
CA ALA A 156 -27.76 -26.32 -7.96
C ALA A 156 -27.93 -25.73 -6.57
N PHE A 157 -27.93 -24.41 -6.39
CA PHE A 157 -28.14 -23.79 -5.09
C PHE A 157 -29.48 -23.02 -5.08
N ALA A 158 -30.47 -23.57 -4.38
CA ALA A 158 -31.84 -23.06 -4.42
C ALA A 158 -32.10 -21.83 -3.53
N SER A 159 -31.20 -21.51 -2.60
CA SER A 159 -31.41 -20.53 -1.53
C SER A 159 -30.45 -19.34 -1.57
N ILE A 160 -29.65 -19.19 -2.64
CA ILE A 160 -28.69 -18.09 -2.77
C ILE A 160 -29.42 -16.74 -2.76
N ARG A 161 -28.97 -15.86 -1.89
CA ARG A 161 -29.40 -14.45 -1.84
C ARG A 161 -28.26 -13.50 -2.17
N GLU A 162 -27.01 -13.91 -1.94
CA GLU A 162 -25.82 -13.11 -2.23
C GLU A 162 -24.90 -13.86 -3.19
N PHE A 163 -24.59 -13.24 -4.32
CA PHE A 163 -23.73 -13.84 -5.33
C PHE A 163 -22.57 -12.90 -5.65
N TYR A 164 -21.35 -13.39 -5.49
CA TYR A 164 -20.12 -12.68 -5.83
C TYR A 164 -19.40 -13.42 -6.94
N CYS A 165 -19.08 -12.73 -8.02
CA CYS A 165 -18.43 -13.26 -9.19
C CYS A 165 -17.24 -12.38 -9.57
N ASP A 166 -16.04 -12.96 -9.59
CA ASP A 166 -14.78 -12.23 -9.73
C ASP A 166 -13.81 -13.00 -10.63
N PHE A 167 -13.39 -12.41 -11.75
CA PHE A 167 -12.53 -13.07 -12.74
C PHE A 167 -13.03 -14.45 -13.20
N VAL A 168 -14.28 -14.55 -13.63
CA VAL A 168 -14.86 -15.78 -14.20
C VAL A 168 -14.91 -15.69 -15.73
N LYS A 169 -14.38 -16.71 -16.42
CA LYS A 169 -14.34 -16.77 -17.90
C LYS A 169 -15.01 -18.02 -18.46
N ILE A 170 -15.69 -17.88 -19.60
CA ILE A 170 -16.29 -19.00 -20.32
C ILE A 170 -15.53 -19.24 -21.63
N ARG A 171 -15.11 -20.48 -21.90
CA ARG A 171 -14.30 -20.79 -23.08
C ARG A 171 -15.09 -20.81 -24.38
N GLN A 172 -16.27 -21.42 -24.37
CA GLN A 172 -17.12 -21.52 -25.56
C GLN A 172 -18.21 -20.45 -25.51
N THR A 173 -18.06 -19.44 -26.36
CA THR A 173 -18.99 -18.30 -26.50
C THR A 173 -20.06 -18.52 -27.56
N ASP A 174 -20.04 -19.66 -28.27
CA ASP A 174 -21.03 -20.03 -29.29
C ASP A 174 -22.37 -20.39 -28.65
N ILE A 175 -23.12 -19.37 -28.26
CA ILE A 175 -24.51 -19.50 -27.82
C ILE A 175 -25.39 -18.72 -28.77
N THR A 176 -26.41 -19.42 -29.28
CA THR A 176 -27.47 -18.76 -30.04
C THR A 176 -28.29 -17.87 -29.10
N ILE A 177 -28.69 -16.67 -29.55
CA ILE A 177 -29.50 -15.72 -28.77
C ILE A 177 -30.74 -16.41 -28.16
N ALA A 178 -31.38 -17.33 -28.91
CA ALA A 178 -32.52 -18.10 -28.44
C ALA A 178 -32.21 -19.07 -27.27
N GLN A 179 -31.01 -19.64 -27.21
CA GLN A 179 -30.57 -20.45 -26.08
C GLN A 179 -30.26 -19.57 -24.86
N LEU A 180 -29.65 -18.40 -25.07
CA LEU A 180 -29.40 -17.42 -24.01
C LEU A 180 -30.72 -17.00 -23.36
N ASP A 181 -31.72 -16.59 -24.15
CA ASP A 181 -33.05 -16.18 -23.68
C ASP A 181 -33.75 -17.28 -22.86
N ARG A 182 -33.65 -18.53 -23.31
CA ARG A 182 -34.21 -19.68 -22.57
C ARG A 182 -33.50 -19.87 -21.24
N THR A 183 -32.17 -19.78 -21.21
CA THR A 183 -31.41 -19.90 -19.96
C THR A 183 -31.70 -18.74 -19.00
N THR A 184 -31.79 -17.51 -19.51
CA THR A 184 -32.12 -16.32 -18.73
C THR A 184 -33.49 -16.43 -18.07
N ARG A 185 -34.52 -16.91 -18.80
CA ARG A 185 -35.86 -17.15 -18.23
C ARG A 185 -35.87 -18.24 -17.15
N CYS A 186 -35.15 -19.34 -17.37
CA CYS A 186 -35.04 -20.41 -16.38
C CYS A 186 -34.35 -19.92 -15.09
N LEU A 187 -33.30 -19.11 -15.24
CA LEU A 187 -32.60 -18.49 -14.12
C LEU A 187 -33.48 -17.48 -13.39
N SER A 188 -34.21 -16.62 -14.11
CA SER A 188 -35.07 -15.61 -13.49
C SER A 188 -36.24 -16.19 -12.69
N GLN A 189 -36.73 -17.38 -13.05
CA GLN A 189 -37.78 -18.07 -12.30
C GLN A 189 -37.27 -18.75 -11.03
N SER A 190 -35.98 -19.07 -10.96
CA SER A 190 -35.40 -19.90 -9.89
C SER A 190 -34.51 -19.11 -8.92
N LEU A 191 -33.77 -18.12 -9.42
CA LEU A 191 -32.83 -17.33 -8.63
C LEU A 191 -33.52 -16.14 -7.97
N HIS A 192 -33.34 -16.01 -6.66
CA HIS A 192 -33.88 -14.92 -5.84
C HIS A 192 -32.72 -14.12 -5.22
N ILE A 193 -31.76 -13.72 -6.05
CA ILE A 193 -30.55 -13.01 -5.63
C ILE A 193 -30.92 -11.56 -5.25
N ARG A 194 -30.58 -11.16 -4.03
CA ARG A 194 -30.78 -9.79 -3.51
C ARG A 194 -29.53 -8.93 -3.65
N THR A 195 -28.35 -9.52 -3.46
CA THR A 195 -27.07 -8.83 -3.58
C THR A 195 -26.23 -9.47 -4.68
N LEU A 196 -25.84 -8.70 -5.67
CA LEU A 196 -24.98 -9.16 -6.77
C LEU A 196 -23.70 -8.32 -6.79
N THR A 197 -22.55 -8.98 -6.81
CA THR A 197 -21.25 -8.34 -7.00
C THR A 197 -20.54 -8.94 -8.19
N LEU A 198 -20.26 -8.11 -9.20
CA LEU A 198 -19.59 -8.49 -10.44
C LEU A 198 -18.28 -7.71 -10.56
N VAL A 199 -17.17 -8.44 -10.65
CA VAL A 199 -15.82 -7.91 -10.79
C VAL A 199 -15.14 -8.60 -11.98
N GLN A 200 -14.72 -7.81 -12.98
CA GLN A 200 -13.85 -8.30 -14.07
C GLN A 200 -14.41 -9.51 -14.83
N LEU A 201 -15.55 -9.30 -15.53
CA LEU A 201 -16.30 -10.34 -16.25
C LEU A 201 -16.46 -10.05 -17.75
N GLU A 202 -16.48 -11.12 -18.55
CA GLU A 202 -16.77 -11.04 -19.98
C GLU A 202 -18.24 -10.59 -20.24
N ASN A 203 -18.42 -9.76 -21.27
CA ASN A 203 -19.67 -9.08 -21.64
C ASN A 203 -20.95 -9.95 -21.60
N PRO A 204 -21.01 -11.16 -22.21
CA PRO A 204 -22.26 -11.91 -22.30
C PRO A 204 -22.66 -12.56 -20.96
N LEU A 205 -21.69 -12.82 -20.08
CA LEU A 205 -21.94 -13.36 -18.74
C LEU A 205 -22.57 -12.28 -17.84
N ALA A 206 -22.04 -11.05 -17.88
CA ALA A 206 -22.59 -9.93 -17.14
C ALA A 206 -24.05 -9.65 -17.56
N LYS A 207 -24.33 -9.65 -18.87
CA LYS A 207 -25.69 -9.48 -19.42
C LYS A 207 -26.65 -10.56 -18.91
N LEU A 208 -26.28 -11.83 -19.00
CA LEU A 208 -27.11 -12.95 -18.53
C LEU A 208 -27.44 -12.86 -17.03
N LEU A 209 -26.47 -12.48 -16.19
CA LEU A 209 -26.69 -12.35 -14.75
C LEU A 209 -27.59 -11.15 -14.41
N LEU A 210 -27.40 -10.01 -15.08
CA LEU A 210 -28.23 -8.82 -14.85
C LEU A 210 -29.67 -9.05 -15.33
N GLU A 211 -29.86 -9.61 -16.52
CA GLU A 211 -31.20 -9.92 -17.06
C GLU A 211 -31.93 -11.00 -16.27
N SER A 212 -31.22 -11.95 -15.66
CA SER A 212 -31.88 -12.98 -14.84
C SER A 212 -32.27 -12.50 -13.44
N THR A 213 -31.60 -11.47 -12.89
CA THR A 213 -31.76 -11.08 -11.47
C THR A 213 -32.44 -9.72 -11.25
N HIS A 214 -32.71 -8.95 -12.30
CA HIS A 214 -33.24 -7.58 -12.20
C HIS A 214 -34.49 -7.39 -11.32
N GLN A 215 -35.40 -8.39 -11.25
CA GLN A 215 -36.66 -8.27 -10.49
C GLN A 215 -36.51 -8.44 -8.97
N THR A 216 -35.49 -9.20 -8.54
CA THR A 216 -35.31 -9.60 -7.13
C THR A 216 -34.19 -8.82 -6.44
N MET A 217 -33.37 -8.10 -7.20
CA MET A 217 -32.17 -7.42 -6.71
C MET A 217 -32.47 -6.18 -5.86
N GLU A 218 -31.76 -6.06 -4.74
CA GLU A 218 -31.79 -4.92 -3.81
C GLU A 218 -30.45 -4.15 -3.80
N THR A 219 -29.32 -4.85 -3.95
CA THR A 219 -27.97 -4.27 -3.97
C THR A 219 -27.17 -4.78 -5.17
N LEU A 220 -26.58 -3.86 -5.93
CA LEU A 220 -25.73 -4.14 -7.09
C LEU A 220 -24.34 -3.54 -6.90
N VAL A 221 -23.28 -4.34 -7.05
CA VAL A 221 -21.90 -3.89 -7.09
C VAL A 221 -21.30 -4.27 -8.44
N LEU A 222 -20.87 -3.29 -9.22
CA LEU A 222 -20.25 -3.50 -10.54
C LEU A 222 -18.86 -2.89 -10.54
N THR A 223 -17.87 -3.62 -11.05
CA THR A 223 -16.60 -3.00 -11.47
C THR A 223 -16.76 -2.49 -12.88
N ALA A 224 -16.52 -1.20 -13.12
CA ALA A 224 -16.43 -0.70 -14.48
C ALA A 224 -15.09 -1.17 -15.05
N ASP A 225 -15.13 -2.11 -15.96
CA ASP A 225 -14.05 -2.44 -16.88
C ASP A 225 -14.54 -2.22 -18.33
N GLN A 226 -13.64 -2.27 -19.31
CA GLN A 226 -14.03 -2.08 -20.73
C GLN A 226 -15.10 -3.10 -21.20
N ASP A 227 -15.09 -4.32 -20.66
CA ASP A 227 -15.93 -5.43 -21.12
C ASP A 227 -17.35 -5.36 -20.53
N THR A 228 -17.48 -5.08 -19.23
CA THR A 228 -18.74 -4.85 -18.50
C THR A 228 -19.42 -3.57 -18.93
N ALA A 229 -18.66 -2.52 -19.25
CA ALA A 229 -19.24 -1.28 -19.70
C ALA A 229 -19.78 -1.34 -21.14
N SER A 230 -19.09 -2.03 -22.04
CA SER A 230 -19.60 -2.27 -23.40
C SER A 230 -20.94 -3.02 -23.37
N ALA A 231 -21.15 -3.91 -22.40
CA ALA A 231 -22.41 -4.62 -22.18
C ALA A 231 -23.57 -3.72 -21.73
N LEU A 232 -23.27 -2.61 -21.04
CA LEU A 232 -24.26 -1.72 -20.45
C LEU A 232 -24.53 -0.47 -21.32
N CYS A 233 -23.58 -0.08 -22.16
CA CYS A 233 -23.65 1.16 -22.95
C CYS A 233 -24.04 0.96 -24.42
N GLN A 234 -23.79 -0.21 -25.04
CA GLN A 234 -24.02 -0.42 -26.50
C GLN A 234 -25.47 -0.73 -26.86
N GLU A 235 -26.25 -1.29 -25.94
CA GLU A 235 -27.70 -1.39 -26.04
C GLU A 235 -28.28 -0.96 -24.69
N PRO A 236 -29.40 -0.22 -24.65
CA PRO A 236 -30.03 0.06 -23.38
C PRO A 236 -30.35 -1.29 -22.74
N LEU A 237 -29.72 -1.59 -21.59
CA LEU A 237 -30.34 -2.43 -20.55
C LEU A 237 -31.84 -2.11 -20.57
N PRO A 238 -32.78 -3.05 -20.38
CA PRO A 238 -34.19 -2.73 -20.41
C PRO A 238 -34.52 -1.59 -19.43
N VAL A 239 -34.48 -0.35 -19.94
CA VAL A 239 -34.65 0.90 -19.20
C VAL A 239 -36.15 1.08 -19.17
N GLY A 240 -36.77 0.38 -18.24
CA GLY A 240 -38.20 0.38 -17.98
C GLY A 240 -38.54 -0.68 -16.93
N SER A 241 -39.33 -0.29 -15.91
CA SER A 241 -40.04 -1.08 -14.86
C SER A 241 -39.42 -2.31 -14.18
N GLY A 242 -38.28 -2.84 -14.62
CA GLY A 242 -37.73 -4.12 -14.17
C GLY A 242 -36.96 -4.06 -12.85
N TRP A 243 -36.35 -2.91 -12.54
CA TRP A 243 -35.47 -2.71 -11.38
C TRP A 243 -36.20 -2.13 -10.16
N ALA A 244 -37.48 -2.48 -9.96
CA ALA A 244 -38.36 -1.85 -8.98
C ALA A 244 -37.94 -2.02 -7.50
N ARG A 245 -36.99 -2.92 -7.21
CA ARG A 245 -36.49 -3.25 -5.86
C ARG A 245 -35.06 -2.78 -5.58
N LEU A 246 -34.35 -2.28 -6.58
CA LEU A 246 -32.96 -1.84 -6.41
C LEU A 246 -32.91 -0.62 -5.48
N ARG A 247 -32.16 -0.76 -4.38
CA ARG A 247 -31.98 0.28 -3.36
C ARG A 247 -30.53 0.76 -3.29
N SER A 248 -29.55 -0.08 -3.58
CA SER A 248 -28.13 0.28 -3.49
C SER A 248 -27.39 -0.08 -4.78
N LEU A 249 -26.62 0.88 -5.32
CA LEU A 249 -25.72 0.69 -6.45
C LEU A 249 -24.31 1.13 -6.06
N THR A 250 -23.33 0.23 -6.17
CA THR A 250 -21.91 0.52 -5.99
C THR A 250 -21.18 0.32 -7.32
N LEU A 251 -20.50 1.36 -7.80
CA LEU A 251 -19.63 1.28 -8.97
C LEU A 251 -18.17 1.33 -8.50
N GLN A 252 -17.43 0.26 -8.76
CA GLN A 252 -16.00 0.15 -8.48
C GLN A 252 -15.21 0.60 -9.71
N LEU A 253 -14.33 1.58 -9.52
CA LEU A 253 -13.50 2.19 -10.55
C LEU A 253 -12.03 1.87 -10.26
N PRO A 254 -11.45 0.84 -10.89
CA PRO A 254 -10.03 0.56 -10.81
C PRO A 254 -9.25 1.50 -11.73
N LEU A 255 -8.84 2.65 -11.20
CA LEU A 255 -7.94 3.54 -11.92
C LEU A 255 -6.54 2.90 -11.95
N ASN A 256 -6.01 2.71 -13.14
CA ASN A 256 -4.66 2.20 -13.36
C ASN A 256 -3.65 3.35 -13.45
N ASP A 257 -2.48 3.16 -12.85
CA ASP A 257 -1.41 4.17 -12.78
C ASP A 257 -0.81 4.56 -14.14
N HIS A 258 -0.87 3.67 -15.14
CA HIS A 258 -0.13 3.82 -16.39
C HIS A 258 -0.99 4.08 -17.63
N ASN A 259 -2.33 4.08 -17.52
CA ASN A 259 -3.21 4.19 -18.70
C ASN A 259 -4.36 5.18 -18.50
N SER A 260 -4.11 6.46 -18.80
CA SER A 260 -5.11 7.51 -18.63
C SER A 260 -6.30 7.41 -19.59
N GLN A 261 -6.09 6.87 -20.80
CA GLN A 261 -7.17 6.65 -21.77
C GLN A 261 -8.11 5.54 -21.30
N PHE A 262 -7.55 4.46 -20.75
CA PHE A 262 -8.34 3.42 -20.11
C PHE A 262 -9.16 3.99 -18.95
N ASN A 263 -8.54 4.74 -18.04
CA ASN A 263 -9.24 5.36 -16.92
C ASN A 263 -10.34 6.33 -17.36
N ALA A 264 -10.09 7.15 -18.38
CA ALA A 264 -11.11 8.03 -18.97
C ALA A 264 -12.31 7.23 -19.47
N SER A 265 -12.07 6.15 -20.23
CA SER A 265 -13.14 5.27 -20.69
C SER A 265 -13.92 4.64 -19.53
N LEU A 266 -13.27 4.26 -18.43
CA LEU A 266 -13.96 3.71 -17.25
C LEU A 266 -14.92 4.72 -16.61
N VAL A 267 -14.52 6.00 -16.52
CA VAL A 267 -15.35 7.04 -15.96
C VAL A 267 -16.49 7.42 -16.90
N GLU A 268 -16.24 7.53 -18.20
CA GLU A 268 -17.29 7.72 -19.21
C GLU A 268 -18.34 6.60 -19.16
N ASN A 269 -17.85 5.36 -19.05
CA ASN A 269 -18.69 4.18 -18.89
C ASN A 269 -19.54 4.23 -17.62
N ALA A 270 -18.95 4.63 -16.49
CA ALA A 270 -19.70 4.83 -15.25
C ALA A 270 -20.75 5.93 -15.39
N ILE A 271 -20.44 7.03 -16.08
CA ILE A 271 -21.41 8.10 -16.39
C ILE A 271 -22.56 7.54 -17.25
N GLY A 272 -22.26 6.74 -18.27
CA GLY A 272 -23.26 6.07 -19.11
C GLY A 272 -24.19 5.15 -18.30
N ILE A 273 -23.61 4.33 -17.43
CA ILE A 273 -24.35 3.45 -16.51
C ILE A 273 -25.27 4.28 -15.60
N LEU A 274 -24.74 5.33 -14.96
CA LEU A 274 -25.52 6.19 -14.06
C LEU A 274 -26.67 6.89 -14.77
N LYS A 275 -26.48 7.34 -16.03
CA LYS A 275 -27.56 7.91 -16.86
C LYS A 275 -28.64 6.88 -17.21
N GLY A 276 -28.27 5.61 -17.38
CA GLY A 276 -29.22 4.52 -17.65
C GLY A 276 -30.09 4.13 -16.44
N PHE A 277 -29.56 4.24 -15.22
CA PHE A 277 -30.26 3.89 -13.98
C PHE A 277 -31.06 5.07 -13.37
N GLN A 278 -32.00 5.66 -14.13
CA GLN A 278 -32.94 6.66 -13.60
C GLN A 278 -34.16 5.99 -12.91
N THR A 279 -33.93 5.28 -11.80
CA THR A 279 -35.05 4.65 -11.05
C THR A 279 -35.47 5.51 -9.85
N PRO A 280 -36.78 5.65 -9.56
CA PRO A 280 -37.28 6.49 -8.46
C PRO A 280 -37.08 5.91 -7.04
N ARG A 281 -36.37 4.78 -6.88
CA ARG A 281 -36.25 4.02 -5.61
C ARG A 281 -34.81 3.72 -5.16
N LEU A 282 -33.81 4.17 -5.91
CA LEU A 282 -32.41 4.07 -5.50
C LEU A 282 -32.20 4.89 -4.23
N ALA A 283 -31.82 4.24 -3.14
CA ALA A 283 -31.58 4.87 -1.84
C ALA A 283 -30.12 5.31 -1.73
N THR A 284 -29.15 4.48 -2.15
CA THR A 284 -27.72 4.76 -2.02
C THR A 284 -26.97 4.50 -3.32
N THR A 285 -26.10 5.43 -3.70
CA THR A 285 -25.18 5.27 -4.84
C THR A 285 -23.76 5.50 -4.36
N THR A 286 -22.95 4.45 -4.39
CA THR A 286 -21.54 4.49 -3.96
C THR A 286 -20.66 4.45 -5.20
N ILE A 287 -19.68 5.35 -5.28
CA ILE A 287 -18.58 5.22 -6.24
C ILE A 287 -17.32 4.93 -5.46
N ASP A 288 -16.72 3.77 -5.76
CA ASP A 288 -15.56 3.30 -5.06
C ASP A 288 -14.35 3.27 -5.99
N PHE A 289 -13.48 4.26 -5.86
CA PHE A 289 -12.18 4.24 -6.52
C PHE A 289 -11.28 3.24 -5.80
N THR A 290 -11.10 2.05 -6.37
CA THR A 290 -10.39 0.95 -5.71
C THR A 290 -8.89 1.23 -5.57
N SER A 291 -8.34 2.12 -6.40
CA SER A 291 -6.99 2.68 -6.30
C SER A 291 -6.82 3.65 -5.12
N GLY A 292 -7.89 3.99 -4.40
CA GLY A 292 -7.89 5.00 -3.35
C GLY A 292 -7.73 6.43 -3.88
N ILE A 293 -7.58 7.38 -2.95
CA ILE A 293 -7.50 8.81 -3.25
C ILE A 293 -6.23 9.14 -4.05
N ARG A 294 -5.10 8.48 -3.75
CA ARG A 294 -3.85 8.60 -4.52
C ARG A 294 -4.08 8.36 -6.01
N GLY A 295 -4.72 7.25 -6.36
CA GLY A 295 -5.00 6.92 -7.77
C GLY A 295 -5.94 7.91 -8.44
N LEU A 296 -6.91 8.47 -7.71
CA LEU A 296 -7.77 9.53 -8.23
C LEU A 296 -6.96 10.81 -8.53
N LEU A 297 -6.18 11.31 -7.55
CA LEU A 297 -5.41 12.54 -7.70
C LEU A 297 -4.40 12.43 -8.85
N ARG A 298 -3.77 11.26 -9.00
CA ARG A 298 -2.86 10.96 -10.11
C ARG A 298 -3.55 10.95 -11.46
N TRP A 299 -4.76 10.38 -11.53
CA TRP A 299 -5.53 10.36 -12.78
C TRP A 299 -6.04 11.76 -13.16
N ILE A 300 -6.46 12.56 -12.17
CA ILE A 300 -6.84 13.96 -12.37
C ILE A 300 -5.64 14.72 -12.93
N GLY A 301 -4.53 14.77 -12.17
CA GLY A 301 -3.27 15.41 -12.61
C GLY A 301 -3.45 16.75 -13.35
N ASP A 302 -2.48 17.15 -14.16
CA ASP A 302 -2.62 18.36 -15.00
C ASP A 302 -3.44 18.13 -16.30
N LYS A 303 -4.25 17.07 -16.36
CA LYS A 303 -5.03 16.76 -17.57
C LYS A 303 -6.42 17.36 -17.44
N GLU A 304 -6.66 18.46 -18.17
CA GLU A 304 -7.98 19.13 -18.20
C GLU A 304 -9.12 18.16 -18.55
N ASP A 305 -8.87 17.18 -19.43
CA ASP A 305 -9.85 16.16 -19.82
C ASP A 305 -10.33 15.30 -18.64
N SER A 306 -9.41 14.89 -17.75
CA SER A 306 -9.75 14.09 -16.56
C SER A 306 -10.61 14.89 -15.57
N LEU A 307 -10.29 16.17 -15.38
CA LEU A 307 -11.06 17.07 -14.53
C LEU A 307 -12.47 17.28 -15.11
N GLY A 308 -12.58 17.45 -16.43
CA GLY A 308 -13.86 17.54 -17.13
C GLY A 308 -14.74 16.31 -16.86
N LEU A 309 -14.17 15.12 -16.94
CA LEU A 309 -14.88 13.86 -16.63
C LEU A 309 -15.30 13.76 -15.16
N CYS A 310 -14.46 14.21 -14.20
CA CYS A 310 -14.86 14.31 -12.80
C CYS A 310 -16.08 15.22 -12.61
N LEU A 311 -16.09 16.39 -13.26
CA LEU A 311 -17.20 17.34 -13.20
C LEU A 311 -18.47 16.82 -13.88
N ASP A 312 -18.34 16.05 -14.96
CA ASP A 312 -19.46 15.37 -15.61
C ASP A 312 -20.02 14.25 -14.75
N LEU A 313 -19.15 13.50 -14.07
CA LEU A 313 -19.53 12.49 -13.09
C LEU A 313 -20.25 13.13 -11.90
N ASP A 314 -19.72 14.22 -11.36
CA ASP A 314 -20.33 15.02 -10.29
C ASP A 314 -21.73 15.51 -10.66
N ARG A 315 -21.88 16.10 -11.86
CA ARG A 315 -23.18 16.55 -12.38
C ARG A 315 -24.16 15.39 -12.58
N THR A 316 -23.69 14.28 -13.13
CA THR A 316 -24.53 13.09 -13.34
C THR A 316 -25.00 12.53 -12.01
N LEU A 317 -24.11 12.41 -11.03
CA LEU A 317 -24.49 11.98 -9.69
C LEU A 317 -25.48 12.97 -9.10
N ALA A 318 -25.17 14.27 -9.04
CA ALA A 318 -26.04 15.31 -8.50
C ALA A 318 -27.49 15.22 -9.03
N GLY A 319 -27.69 14.81 -10.30
CA GLY A 319 -29.01 14.64 -10.91
C GLY A 319 -29.85 13.42 -10.47
N VAL A 320 -29.26 12.34 -9.94
CA VAL A 320 -29.96 11.07 -9.63
C VAL A 320 -30.59 11.06 -8.22
N GLY A 321 -31.63 11.85 -7.96
CA GLY A 321 -32.16 12.19 -6.62
C GLY A 321 -32.18 11.13 -5.46
N HIS A 322 -31.86 11.62 -4.24
CA HIS A 322 -31.99 11.11 -2.85
C HIS A 322 -31.45 9.70 -2.46
N GLN A 323 -30.59 9.43 -1.44
CA GLN A 323 -29.75 10.21 -0.51
C GLN A 323 -28.75 9.26 0.21
N ARG A 324 -27.50 9.72 0.43
CA ARG A 324 -26.23 9.03 0.81
C ARG A 324 -25.44 8.51 -0.39
N ARG A 325 -24.43 9.29 -0.78
CA ARG A 325 -23.44 8.92 -1.79
C ARG A 325 -22.06 8.84 -1.15
N ILE A 326 -21.54 7.61 -1.09
CA ILE A 326 -20.24 7.36 -0.50
C ILE A 326 -19.24 7.33 -1.64
N LEU A 327 -18.27 8.23 -1.58
CA LEU A 327 -17.08 8.18 -2.42
C LEU A 327 -16.00 7.50 -1.56
N PHE A 328 -15.34 6.47 -2.10
CA PHE A 328 -14.24 5.73 -1.46
C PHE A 328 -14.63 4.80 -0.30
N SER A 329 -15.21 3.62 -0.59
CA SER A 329 -15.47 2.59 0.44
C SER A 329 -14.33 1.58 0.62
N GLY A 330 -13.54 1.35 -0.42
CA GLY A 330 -12.52 0.30 -0.46
C GLY A 330 -11.24 0.66 0.30
N ASN A 331 -10.88 1.95 0.35
CA ASN A 331 -9.70 2.46 1.04
C ASN A 331 -10.10 3.61 2.00
N PRO A 332 -10.57 3.28 3.22
CA PRO A 332 -11.04 4.27 4.16
C PRO A 332 -9.89 5.14 4.72
N VAL A 333 -10.16 6.44 4.80
CA VAL A 333 -9.27 7.48 5.31
C VAL A 333 -9.21 7.45 6.85
N CYS A 334 -8.17 7.99 7.47
CA CYS A 334 -8.15 8.16 8.92
C CYS A 334 -9.29 9.08 9.36
N SER A 335 -10.07 8.63 10.35
CA SER A 335 -11.20 9.43 10.87
C SER A 335 -10.84 10.85 11.31
N ARG A 336 -9.59 11.11 11.75
CA ARG A 336 -9.08 12.43 12.13
C ARG A 336 -8.81 13.35 10.93
N ARG A 337 -8.53 12.80 9.74
CA ARG A 337 -8.26 13.54 8.49
C ARG A 337 -9.47 13.60 7.55
N ARG A 338 -10.64 13.13 8.02
CA ARG A 338 -11.88 13.09 7.25
C ARG A 338 -12.28 14.46 6.71
N ASP A 339 -12.19 15.49 7.55
CA ASP A 339 -12.66 16.83 7.20
C ASP A 339 -11.74 17.47 6.15
N PHE A 340 -10.42 17.25 6.28
CA PHE A 340 -9.43 17.60 5.26
C PHE A 340 -9.76 16.96 3.90
N TRP A 341 -9.90 15.64 3.87
CA TRP A 341 -10.20 14.94 2.61
C TRP A 341 -11.58 15.29 2.04
N HIS A 342 -12.56 15.57 2.90
CA HIS A 342 -13.86 16.07 2.45
C HIS A 342 -13.71 17.44 1.76
N GLN A 343 -12.91 18.36 2.31
CA GLN A 343 -12.65 19.67 1.69
C GLN A 343 -11.85 19.56 0.39
N GLU A 344 -10.84 18.69 0.34
CA GLU A 344 -10.05 18.46 -0.88
C GLU A 344 -10.88 17.83 -1.99
N LEU A 345 -11.67 16.79 -1.68
CA LEU A 345 -12.55 16.15 -2.67
C LEU A 345 -13.68 17.07 -3.14
N ALA A 346 -14.14 17.99 -2.29
CA ALA A 346 -15.13 19.00 -2.69
C ALA A 346 -14.65 19.92 -3.82
N LYS A 347 -13.32 20.09 -4.00
CA LYS A 347 -12.77 20.84 -5.15
C LYS A 347 -13.02 20.14 -6.48
N TYR A 348 -13.04 18.80 -6.47
CA TYR A 348 -13.24 17.97 -7.66
C TYR A 348 -14.71 17.56 -7.87
N PHE A 349 -15.49 17.52 -6.79
CA PHE A 349 -16.92 17.15 -6.78
C PHE A 349 -17.79 18.24 -6.12
N PRO A 350 -17.86 19.46 -6.70
CA PRO A 350 -18.50 20.61 -6.06
C PRO A 350 -20.02 20.48 -5.95
N GLY A 351 -20.69 19.85 -6.91
CA GLY A 351 -22.14 19.62 -6.91
C GLY A 351 -22.57 18.67 -5.80
N LEU A 352 -21.81 17.58 -5.58
CA LEU A 352 -22.05 16.68 -4.46
C LEU A 352 -21.79 17.32 -3.10
N ALA A 353 -20.70 18.10 -2.99
CA ALA A 353 -20.36 18.81 -1.77
C ALA A 353 -21.41 19.88 -1.41
N GLY A 354 -21.85 20.67 -2.38
CA GLY A 354 -22.88 21.71 -2.19
C GLY A 354 -24.24 21.18 -1.74
N GLN A 355 -24.56 19.92 -2.08
CA GLN A 355 -25.78 19.24 -1.64
C GLN A 355 -25.61 18.46 -0.32
N GLY A 356 -24.42 18.44 0.28
CA GLY A 356 -24.12 17.67 1.49
C GLY A 356 -24.19 16.15 1.27
N LEU A 357 -24.00 15.69 0.04
CA LEU A 357 -24.10 14.27 -0.34
C LEU A 357 -22.75 13.56 -0.36
N LEU A 358 -21.63 14.31 -0.36
CA LEU A 358 -20.27 13.78 -0.34
C LEU A 358 -19.97 13.16 1.03
N THR A 359 -19.65 11.86 1.04
CA THR A 359 -19.18 11.18 2.26
C THR A 359 -17.91 10.39 1.96
N VAL A 360 -16.91 10.54 2.82
CA VAL A 360 -15.62 9.84 2.74
C VAL A 360 -15.64 8.72 3.78
N ALA A 361 -15.38 7.47 3.39
CA ALA A 361 -15.33 6.39 4.35
C ALA A 361 -14.11 6.54 5.27
N THR A 362 -14.30 6.28 6.56
CA THR A 362 -13.26 6.44 7.57
C THR A 362 -12.96 5.17 8.33
N LYS A 363 -11.69 4.93 8.62
CA LYS A 363 -11.22 3.94 9.57
C LYS A 363 -10.98 4.61 10.92
N SER A 364 -11.44 3.96 11.99
CA SER A 364 -11.16 4.42 13.35
C SER A 364 -9.65 4.34 13.60
N ALA A 365 -9.06 5.48 13.94
CA ALA A 365 -7.64 5.61 14.20
C ALA A 365 -7.45 6.58 15.36
N THR A 366 -6.58 6.20 16.30
CA THR A 366 -6.32 6.94 17.53
C THR A 366 -5.34 8.09 17.31
N VAL A 367 -4.47 7.99 16.30
CA VAL A 367 -3.39 8.95 16.00
C VAL A 367 -3.54 9.48 14.57
N ILE A 368 -3.09 10.71 14.34
CA ILE A 368 -3.01 11.30 12.99
C ILE A 368 -1.85 10.63 12.26
N ALA A 369 -2.10 10.13 11.06
CA ALA A 369 -1.14 9.38 10.26
C ALA A 369 -1.43 9.57 8.78
N HIS A 370 -0.41 9.38 7.95
CA HIS A 370 -0.55 9.31 6.50
C HIS A 370 -1.37 8.08 6.06
N HIS A 371 -1.88 8.09 4.84
CA HIS A 371 -2.57 6.95 4.20
C HIS A 371 -1.63 6.18 3.26
N GLY A 372 -0.51 5.72 3.81
CA GLY A 372 0.52 4.99 3.08
C GLY A 372 1.89 5.18 3.69
N GLU A 373 2.90 4.68 3.02
CA GLU A 373 4.30 4.77 3.44
C GLU A 373 4.76 6.23 3.49
N VAL A 374 5.47 6.61 4.56
CA VAL A 374 6.18 7.89 4.66
C VAL A 374 7.53 7.72 3.98
N HIS A 375 7.72 8.39 2.84
CA HIS A 375 8.95 8.32 2.03
C HIS A 375 9.97 9.38 2.43
N SER A 376 9.54 10.42 3.14
CA SER A 376 10.46 11.47 3.56
C SER A 376 10.00 12.10 4.87
N LEU A 377 10.97 12.29 5.76
CA LEU A 377 10.82 13.00 7.02
C LEU A 377 12.00 13.96 7.16
N VAL A 378 11.70 15.25 7.32
CA VAL A 378 12.73 16.29 7.47
C VAL A 378 12.41 17.25 8.60
N CYS A 379 13.44 17.69 9.31
CA CYS A 379 13.35 18.71 10.35
C CYS A 379 13.76 20.06 9.77
N SER A 380 13.02 21.12 10.12
CA SER A 380 13.40 22.49 9.78
C SER A 380 14.72 22.88 10.48
N PRO A 381 15.57 23.72 9.86
CA PRO A 381 16.84 24.16 10.46
C PRO A 381 16.68 24.84 11.83
N ASN A 382 15.57 25.53 12.04
CA ASN A 382 15.23 26.18 13.31
C ASN A 382 14.61 25.23 14.36
N SER A 383 14.43 23.94 14.04
CA SER A 383 13.85 22.90 14.89
C SER A 383 12.40 23.13 15.33
N ASN A 384 11.69 24.08 14.72
CA ASN A 384 10.30 24.38 15.10
C ASN A 384 9.30 23.45 14.41
N TRP A 385 9.65 22.98 13.22
CA TRP A 385 8.78 22.19 12.36
C TRP A 385 9.44 20.89 11.92
N ILE A 386 8.62 19.85 11.79
CA ILE A 386 8.95 18.60 11.13
C ILE A 386 7.98 18.44 9.96
N ALA A 387 8.47 18.13 8.77
CA ALA A 387 7.64 17.86 7.60
C ALA A 387 7.75 16.40 7.19
N THR A 388 6.61 15.79 6.87
CA THR A 388 6.54 14.42 6.38
C THR A 388 5.80 14.35 5.05
N GLY A 389 6.37 13.61 4.10
CA GLY A 389 5.82 13.36 2.77
C GLY A 389 5.55 11.87 2.60
N ALA A 390 4.41 11.53 2.01
CA ALA A 390 3.98 10.14 1.94
C ALA A 390 3.30 9.77 0.62
N ASP A 391 2.98 8.48 0.53
CA ASP A 391 2.26 7.85 -0.57
C ASP A 391 0.85 8.41 -0.81
N ASP A 392 0.23 9.01 0.21
CA ASP A 392 -1.11 9.59 0.12
C ASP A 392 -1.17 10.93 -0.62
N SER A 393 -0.05 11.34 -1.24
CA SER A 393 0.09 12.58 -2.00
C SER A 393 0.07 13.86 -1.14
N THR A 394 0.14 13.71 0.19
CA THR A 394 0.09 14.84 1.12
C THR A 394 1.43 15.10 1.79
N ILE A 395 1.61 16.36 2.17
CA ILE A 395 2.62 16.77 3.15
C ILE A 395 1.90 17.09 4.44
N ILE A 396 2.44 16.61 5.55
CA ILE A 396 2.02 16.99 6.90
C ILE A 396 3.15 17.76 7.58
N LEU A 397 2.81 18.91 8.15
CA LEU A 397 3.70 19.71 9.00
C LEU A 397 3.32 19.52 10.46
N TRP A 398 4.30 19.14 11.26
CA TRP A 398 4.20 18.89 12.70
C TRP A 398 4.98 19.93 13.48
N ASP A 399 4.51 20.27 14.68
CA ASP A 399 5.30 21.03 15.64
C ASP A 399 6.33 20.13 16.36
N SER A 400 7.19 20.74 17.17
CA SER A 400 8.18 20.04 18.00
C SER A 400 7.56 19.04 19.00
N ASP A 401 6.26 19.12 19.24
CA ASP A 401 5.53 18.30 20.21
C ASP A 401 4.77 17.15 19.51
N GLY A 402 4.88 17.04 18.19
CA GLY A 402 4.21 16.01 17.40
C GLY A 402 2.75 16.29 17.12
N HIS A 403 2.27 17.52 17.30
CA HIS A 403 0.92 17.90 16.89
C HIS A 403 0.89 18.25 15.41
N LEU A 404 -0.19 17.85 14.75
CA LEU A 404 -0.52 18.29 13.39
C LEU A 404 -0.77 19.81 13.41
N VAL A 405 0.04 20.55 12.66
CA VAL A 405 -0.09 22.01 12.49
C VAL A 405 -0.82 22.30 11.19
N GLN A 406 -0.32 21.72 10.09
CA GLN A 406 -0.86 21.91 8.73
C GLN A 406 -0.76 20.63 7.93
N GLU A 407 -1.71 20.44 7.00
CA GLU A 407 -1.69 19.38 6.00
C GLU A 407 -2.24 19.87 4.66
N TRP A 408 -1.66 19.40 3.56
CA TRP A 408 -2.11 19.75 2.21
C TRP A 408 -1.73 18.68 1.18
N VAL A 409 -2.46 18.65 0.06
CA VAL A 409 -2.11 17.84 -1.11
C VAL A 409 -0.99 18.55 -1.87
N ALA A 410 0.16 17.89 -2.00
CA ALA A 410 1.34 18.51 -2.60
C ALA A 410 1.49 18.17 -4.09
N HIS A 411 1.31 16.89 -4.42
CA HIS A 411 1.58 16.30 -5.73
C HIS A 411 0.40 15.46 -6.23
N ALA A 412 0.35 15.20 -7.54
CA ALA A 412 -0.59 14.24 -8.14
C ALA A 412 0.00 12.81 -8.11
N GLY A 413 0.25 12.30 -6.90
CA GLY A 413 0.97 11.05 -6.65
C GLY A 413 1.84 11.16 -5.39
N SER A 414 2.63 10.12 -5.09
CA SER A 414 3.45 10.09 -3.88
C SER A 414 4.41 11.28 -3.79
N VAL A 415 4.59 11.79 -2.57
CA VAL A 415 5.66 12.73 -2.23
C VAL A 415 6.86 11.90 -1.80
N LEU A 416 7.96 11.97 -2.55
CA LEU A 416 9.09 11.05 -2.41
C LEU A 416 10.26 11.67 -1.65
N SER A 417 10.42 13.00 -1.74
CA SER A 417 11.47 13.71 -1.02
C SER A 417 11.01 15.10 -0.63
N LEU A 418 11.55 15.58 0.48
CA LEU A 418 11.33 16.90 1.05
C LEU A 418 12.67 17.53 1.40
N ALA A 419 12.79 18.85 1.23
CA ALA A 419 13.96 19.59 1.67
C ALA A 419 13.57 21.00 2.14
N PHE A 420 13.94 21.36 3.37
CA PHE A 420 13.79 22.73 3.85
C PHE A 420 14.85 23.64 3.24
N SER A 421 14.49 24.90 3.00
CA SER A 421 15.48 25.95 2.77
C SER A 421 16.32 26.17 4.02
N PRO A 422 17.58 26.63 3.91
CA PRO A 422 18.44 26.88 5.07
C PRO A 422 17.90 27.93 6.05
N ASP A 423 17.09 28.87 5.57
CA ASP A 423 16.39 29.85 6.41
C ASP A 423 15.10 29.30 7.06
N GLY A 424 14.67 28.09 6.70
CA GLY A 424 13.48 27.41 7.20
C GLY A 424 12.16 28.01 6.75
N GLN A 425 12.15 28.94 5.78
CA GLN A 425 10.94 29.60 5.30
C GLN A 425 10.22 28.82 4.19
N TYR A 426 10.97 28.04 3.42
CA TYR A 426 10.48 27.31 2.28
C TYR A 426 10.69 25.81 2.43
N LEU A 427 9.81 25.05 1.79
CA LEU A 427 9.91 23.61 1.67
C LEU A 427 9.86 23.24 0.19
N ALA A 428 10.88 22.55 -0.31
CA ALA A 428 10.84 21.88 -1.60
C ALA A 428 10.28 20.47 -1.43
N SER A 429 9.47 20.01 -2.37
CA SER A 429 8.94 18.65 -2.40
C SER A 429 9.07 18.04 -3.79
N ALA A 430 9.58 16.82 -3.87
CA ALA A 430 9.67 16.03 -5.09
C ALA A 430 8.54 15.00 -5.16
N GLY A 431 7.96 14.84 -6.35
CA GLY A 431 6.78 14.00 -6.54
C GLY A 431 6.86 13.01 -7.69
N GLN A 432 6.02 11.97 -7.56
CA GLN A 432 5.74 11.00 -8.61
C GLN A 432 5.07 11.61 -9.85
N ASP A 433 4.53 12.83 -9.73
CA ASP A 433 3.98 13.64 -10.83
C ASP A 433 5.05 14.30 -11.70
N LYS A 434 6.35 13.96 -11.50
CA LYS A 434 7.51 14.42 -12.28
C LYS A 434 7.89 15.88 -12.02
N LYS A 435 7.38 16.46 -10.94
CA LYS A 435 7.56 17.86 -10.60
C LYS A 435 8.25 17.99 -9.26
N VAL A 436 8.93 19.13 -9.09
CA VAL A 436 9.28 19.64 -7.76
C VAL A 436 8.41 20.84 -7.48
N ALA A 437 7.78 20.90 -6.31
CA ALA A 437 7.02 22.07 -5.87
C ALA A 437 7.77 22.78 -4.75
N VAL A 438 7.71 24.12 -4.74
CA VAL A 438 8.27 24.94 -3.65
C VAL A 438 7.11 25.61 -2.92
N TRP A 439 7.14 25.50 -1.60
CA TRP A 439 6.09 25.95 -0.69
C TRP A 439 6.65 27.00 0.25
N ASP A 440 5.93 28.10 0.42
CA ASP A 440 6.12 29.02 1.55
C ASP A 440 5.30 28.50 2.73
N ILE A 441 5.96 28.28 3.87
CA ILE A 441 5.36 27.73 5.09
C ILE A 441 5.33 28.74 6.25
N SER A 442 5.60 30.02 5.99
CA SER A 442 5.70 31.05 7.03
C SER A 442 4.38 31.34 7.77
N GLN A 443 3.24 31.12 7.11
CA GLN A 443 1.91 31.31 7.70
C GLN A 443 0.96 30.16 7.34
N SER A 444 0.68 30.01 6.04
CA SER A 444 -0.15 28.95 5.47
C SER A 444 0.59 28.38 4.28
N PRO A 445 0.53 27.06 4.05
CA PRO A 445 1.33 26.42 3.04
C PRO A 445 0.83 26.87 1.67
N ARG A 446 1.66 27.66 0.98
CA ARG A 446 1.33 28.22 -0.34
C ARG A 446 2.35 27.74 -1.36
N LYS A 447 1.87 27.11 -2.43
CA LYS A 447 2.72 26.79 -3.58
C LYS A 447 3.16 28.10 -4.25
N ILE A 448 4.45 28.37 -4.25
CA ILE A 448 5.05 29.57 -4.87
C ILE A 448 5.67 29.27 -6.23
N ALA A 449 6.11 28.03 -6.44
CA ALA A 449 6.67 27.59 -7.71
C ALA A 449 6.43 26.11 -7.96
N THR A 450 6.40 25.77 -9.24
CA THR A 450 6.42 24.40 -9.76
C THR A 450 7.59 24.31 -10.75
N LEU A 451 8.57 23.47 -10.43
CA LEU A 451 9.76 23.23 -11.23
C LEU A 451 9.45 22.06 -12.17
N GLU A 452 9.15 22.39 -13.43
CA GLU A 452 8.76 21.42 -14.45
C GLU A 452 9.89 21.15 -15.44
N GLY A 453 9.98 19.90 -15.88
CA GLY A 453 10.82 19.52 -17.01
C GLY A 453 11.37 18.10 -16.95
N HIS A 454 11.34 17.44 -15.80
CA HIS A 454 11.70 16.02 -15.70
C HIS A 454 10.71 15.14 -16.49
N ALA A 455 11.23 14.11 -17.15
CA ALA A 455 10.42 13.21 -17.99
C ALA A 455 9.77 12.07 -17.20
N TYR A 456 10.32 11.75 -16.04
CA TYR A 456 9.88 10.68 -15.14
C TYR A 456 9.83 11.18 -13.68
N THR A 457 9.44 10.28 -12.77
CA THR A 457 9.35 10.54 -11.33
C THR A 457 10.59 11.26 -10.81
N VAL A 458 10.40 12.26 -9.95
CA VAL A 458 11.49 12.90 -9.21
C VAL A 458 11.56 12.24 -7.86
N GLU A 459 12.65 11.51 -7.60
CA GLU A 459 12.83 10.72 -6.38
C GLU A 459 13.41 11.58 -5.25
N SER A 460 14.31 12.51 -5.57
CA SER A 460 14.98 13.32 -4.56
C SER A 460 15.06 14.80 -4.92
N CYS A 461 14.96 15.65 -3.90
CA CYS A 461 15.27 17.07 -3.98
C CYS A 461 16.09 17.52 -2.77
N ALA A 462 16.98 18.49 -2.99
CA ALA A 462 17.80 19.07 -1.94
C ALA A 462 17.96 20.59 -2.13
N TRP A 463 18.04 21.32 -1.04
CA TRP A 463 18.42 22.73 -1.04
C TRP A 463 19.93 22.86 -0.82
N SER A 464 20.59 23.77 -1.53
CA SER A 464 21.98 24.09 -1.24
C SER A 464 22.10 24.78 0.14
N PRO A 465 23.20 24.57 0.89
CA PRO A 465 23.38 25.15 2.22
C PRO A 465 23.36 26.69 2.26
N ASP A 466 23.74 27.33 1.15
CA ASP A 466 23.72 28.78 0.98
C ASP A 466 22.33 29.33 0.57
N GLY A 467 21.38 28.44 0.29
CA GLY A 467 20.01 28.77 -0.07
C GLY A 467 19.80 29.19 -1.52
N THR A 468 20.83 29.15 -2.37
CA THR A 468 20.78 29.74 -3.73
C THR A 468 20.32 28.78 -4.82
N VAL A 469 20.44 27.46 -4.62
CA VAL A 469 20.14 26.43 -5.61
C VAL A 469 19.26 25.33 -5.01
N ILE A 470 18.33 24.82 -5.81
CA ILE A 470 17.61 23.58 -5.54
C ILE A 470 18.12 22.53 -6.53
N ALA A 471 18.44 21.33 -6.05
CA ALA A 471 18.76 20.17 -6.89
C ALA A 471 17.59 19.19 -6.90
N SER A 472 17.37 18.53 -8.04
CA SER A 472 16.38 17.45 -8.17
C SER A 472 16.92 16.29 -9.00
N GLY A 473 16.76 15.06 -8.50
CA GLY A 473 17.16 13.82 -9.16
C GLY A 473 15.95 12.98 -9.58
N SER A 474 16.02 12.35 -10.75
CA SER A 474 14.88 11.64 -11.36
C SER A 474 15.28 10.35 -12.07
N TYR A 475 14.29 9.47 -12.24
CA TYR A 475 14.31 8.31 -13.16
C TYR A 475 14.42 8.68 -14.65
N ASP A 476 14.49 9.97 -14.98
CA ASP A 476 14.88 10.38 -16.34
C ASP A 476 16.39 10.41 -16.55
N THR A 477 17.17 9.89 -15.59
CA THR A 477 18.64 9.83 -15.59
C THR A 477 19.31 11.20 -15.49
N THR A 478 18.55 12.24 -15.14
CA THR A 478 19.07 13.61 -15.02
C THR A 478 18.98 14.16 -13.60
N ILE A 479 19.94 15.01 -13.27
CA ILE A 479 19.87 15.94 -12.15
C ILE A 479 19.62 17.33 -12.72
N ARG A 480 18.70 18.08 -12.12
CA ARG A 480 18.43 19.46 -12.50
C ARG A 480 18.75 20.39 -11.35
N LEU A 481 19.44 21.48 -11.68
CA LEU A 481 19.72 22.57 -10.76
C LEU A 481 18.83 23.75 -11.10
N TRP A 482 18.18 24.31 -10.10
CA TRP A 482 17.22 25.39 -10.21
C TRP A 482 17.68 26.56 -9.35
N ASP A 483 17.53 27.77 -9.86
CA ASP A 483 17.78 28.98 -9.08
C ASP A 483 16.68 29.11 -8.02
N ALA A 484 17.05 29.15 -6.75
CA ALA A 484 16.10 29.15 -5.63
C ALA A 484 15.32 30.47 -5.49
N ARG A 485 15.76 31.55 -6.15
CA ARG A 485 15.10 32.87 -6.09
C ARG A 485 14.11 33.07 -7.22
N THR A 486 14.42 32.57 -8.41
CA THR A 486 13.63 32.75 -9.63
C THR A 486 12.91 31.48 -10.05
N PHE A 487 13.26 30.33 -9.46
CA PHE A 487 12.72 29.02 -9.75
C PHE A 487 12.88 28.58 -11.21
N ARG A 488 13.90 29.13 -11.88
CA ARG A 488 14.25 28.78 -13.25
C ARG A 488 15.33 27.71 -13.28
N LEU A 489 15.24 26.84 -14.27
CA LEU A 489 16.26 25.84 -14.54
C LEU A 489 17.59 26.54 -14.87
N LEU A 490 18.62 26.23 -14.12
CA LEU A 490 19.99 26.68 -14.36
C LEU A 490 20.73 25.71 -15.27
N ILE A 491 20.80 24.45 -14.84
CA ILE A 491 21.63 23.41 -15.47
C ILE A 491 20.91 22.07 -15.43
N VAL A 492 21.05 21.29 -16.51
CA VAL A 492 20.70 19.87 -16.56
C VAL A 492 21.98 19.06 -16.61
N LEU A 493 22.21 18.25 -15.58
CA LEU A 493 23.33 17.31 -15.48
C LEU A 493 22.80 15.93 -15.86
N LYS A 494 23.47 15.24 -16.79
CA LYS A 494 23.10 13.87 -17.18
C LYS A 494 24.02 12.89 -16.50
N SER A 495 23.46 11.88 -15.82
CA SER A 495 24.28 10.86 -15.16
C SER A 495 25.22 10.21 -16.19
N PRO A 496 26.54 10.10 -15.91
CA PRO A 496 27.51 9.60 -16.89
C PRO A 496 27.17 8.21 -17.45
N ASN A 497 26.52 7.38 -16.62
CA ASN A 497 26.16 6.01 -16.96
C ASN A 497 24.70 5.85 -17.44
N SER A 498 23.96 6.95 -17.63
CA SER A 498 22.50 6.91 -17.89
C SER A 498 21.75 6.07 -16.86
N ASP A 499 22.21 6.13 -15.62
CA ASP A 499 21.61 5.46 -14.47
C ASP A 499 20.51 6.36 -13.88
N ASP A 500 19.50 5.72 -13.33
CA ASP A 500 18.39 6.37 -12.63
C ASP A 500 18.93 7.11 -11.40
N VAL A 501 18.48 8.35 -11.16
CA VAL A 501 18.96 9.11 -10.01
C VAL A 501 17.95 9.00 -8.88
N PHE A 502 18.34 8.30 -7.82
CA PHE A 502 17.49 8.04 -6.66
C PHE A 502 17.66 9.08 -5.56
N ASP A 503 18.88 9.56 -5.33
CA ASP A 503 19.15 10.58 -4.30
C ASP A 503 20.11 11.66 -4.78
N VAL A 504 19.95 12.89 -4.26
CA VAL A 504 20.82 14.03 -4.48
C VAL A 504 21.09 14.76 -3.17
N ARG A 505 22.37 14.96 -2.82
CA ARG A 505 22.76 15.70 -1.61
C ARG A 505 23.91 16.67 -1.88
N PHE A 506 23.81 17.86 -1.31
CA PHE A 506 24.90 18.82 -1.28
C PHE A 506 25.88 18.50 -0.16
N SER A 507 27.16 18.81 -0.36
CA SER A 507 28.13 18.89 0.73
C SER A 507 27.79 20.05 1.67
N PRO A 508 28.20 20.00 2.95
CA PRO A 508 28.00 21.09 3.92
C PRO A 508 28.50 22.47 3.44
N ASP A 509 29.57 22.52 2.65
CA ASP A 509 30.10 23.76 2.06
C ASP A 509 29.37 24.23 0.79
N GLY A 510 28.44 23.42 0.25
CA GLY A 510 27.67 23.69 -0.96
C GLY A 510 28.45 23.57 -2.28
N ARG A 511 29.74 23.26 -2.25
CA ARG A 511 30.57 23.15 -3.45
C ARG A 511 30.28 21.90 -4.26
N TRP A 512 30.05 20.79 -3.56
CA TRP A 512 29.89 19.47 -4.14
C TRP A 512 28.43 19.04 -4.11
N LEU A 513 28.04 18.33 -5.16
CA LEU A 513 26.79 17.61 -5.21
C LEU A 513 27.10 16.14 -5.48
N VAL A 514 26.43 15.24 -4.75
CA VAL A 514 26.47 13.82 -5.04
C VAL A 514 25.10 13.39 -5.54
N SER A 515 25.10 12.63 -6.62
CA SER A 515 23.92 11.93 -7.13
C SER A 515 24.12 10.43 -7.00
N GLN A 516 23.19 9.76 -6.34
CA GLN A 516 23.20 8.31 -6.20
C GLN A 516 22.43 7.66 -7.35
N GLY A 517 23.10 6.76 -8.08
CA GLY A 517 22.49 5.83 -9.02
C GLY A 517 22.31 4.43 -8.42
N MET A 518 21.78 3.49 -9.20
CA MET A 518 21.62 2.09 -8.79
C MET A 518 22.97 1.40 -8.54
N LEU A 519 23.98 1.75 -9.33
CA LEU A 519 25.30 1.09 -9.30
C LEU A 519 26.40 1.97 -8.71
N VAL A 520 26.32 3.28 -8.90
CA VAL A 520 27.42 4.20 -8.62
C VAL A 520 26.93 5.51 -8.02
N CYS A 521 27.77 6.11 -7.19
CA CYS A 521 27.61 7.51 -6.80
C CYS A 521 28.43 8.39 -7.75
N THR A 522 27.85 9.48 -8.23
CA THR A 522 28.56 10.46 -9.06
C THR A 522 28.74 11.76 -8.28
N LEU A 523 29.97 12.24 -8.24
CA LEU A 523 30.37 13.49 -7.61
C LEU A 523 30.49 14.61 -8.65
N TRP A 524 29.86 15.74 -8.35
CA TRP A 524 29.80 16.92 -9.21
C TRP A 524 30.45 18.11 -8.50
N ASP A 525 31.44 18.76 -9.14
CA ASP A 525 31.99 20.03 -8.68
C ASP A 525 31.20 21.18 -9.33
N LEU A 526 30.38 21.86 -8.54
CA LEU A 526 29.51 22.93 -9.04
C LEU A 526 30.27 24.24 -9.29
N MET A 527 31.48 24.38 -8.75
CA MET A 527 32.26 25.62 -8.79
C MET A 527 33.31 25.60 -9.90
N SER A 528 34.00 24.48 -10.10
CA SER A 528 35.10 24.40 -11.07
C SER A 528 34.65 24.06 -12.49
N GLY A 529 33.47 23.46 -12.66
CA GLY A 529 33.02 22.93 -13.95
C GLY A 529 33.84 21.72 -14.43
N ALA A 530 34.63 21.10 -13.54
CA ALA A 530 35.34 19.86 -13.83
C ALA A 530 34.36 18.73 -14.21
N PRO A 531 34.81 17.74 -15.00
CA PRO A 531 33.96 16.60 -15.34
C PRO A 531 33.52 15.86 -14.06
N PRO A 532 32.31 15.28 -14.07
CA PRO A 532 31.84 14.49 -12.93
C PRO A 532 32.76 13.30 -12.67
N LYS A 533 32.96 12.99 -11.39
CA LYS A 533 33.76 11.84 -10.96
C LYS A 533 32.84 10.73 -10.53
N VAL A 534 33.00 9.55 -11.12
CA VAL A 534 32.21 8.37 -10.76
C VAL A 534 32.95 7.62 -9.66
N LEU A 535 32.29 7.47 -8.51
CA LEU A 535 32.80 6.69 -7.38
C LEU A 535 32.40 5.24 -7.60
N HIS A 536 33.38 4.42 -7.96
CA HIS A 536 33.21 2.99 -8.11
C HIS A 536 33.41 2.30 -6.75
N SER A 537 32.40 1.58 -6.28
CA SER A 537 32.52 0.58 -5.21
C SER A 537 32.51 -0.82 -5.83
N ASP A 538 33.14 -1.79 -5.17
CA ASP A 538 33.20 -3.20 -5.59
C ASP A 538 31.85 -3.95 -5.41
N GLY A 539 30.74 -3.22 -5.33
CA GLY A 539 29.38 -3.70 -5.08
C GLY A 539 28.34 -2.60 -5.30
N HIS A 540 27.06 -2.98 -5.27
CA HIS A 540 25.93 -2.06 -5.43
C HIS A 540 25.79 -1.15 -4.20
N ILE A 541 25.59 0.15 -4.41
CA ILE A 541 25.35 1.10 -3.31
C ILE A 541 23.84 1.17 -3.06
N TYR A 542 23.39 0.78 -1.86
CA TYR A 542 21.98 0.85 -1.50
C TYR A 542 21.54 2.28 -1.18
N LEU A 543 20.25 2.56 -1.38
CA LEU A 543 19.62 3.84 -1.03
C LEU A 543 19.94 4.19 0.43
N ASP A 544 20.27 5.46 0.69
CA ASP A 544 20.66 6.04 2.00
C ASP A 544 22.03 5.62 2.59
N ALA A 545 22.83 4.83 1.89
CA ALA A 545 24.13 4.37 2.41
C ALA A 545 25.29 5.35 2.19
N PHE A 546 25.07 6.67 2.08
CA PHE A 546 26.17 7.64 1.87
C PHE A 546 26.06 8.91 2.71
N ALA A 547 27.21 9.44 3.12
CA ALA A 547 27.32 10.67 3.91
C ALA A 547 28.60 11.46 3.62
N PHE A 548 28.46 12.79 3.61
CA PHE A 548 29.59 13.72 3.61
C PHE A 548 30.17 13.87 5.02
N ASP A 549 31.49 14.07 5.11
CA ASP A 549 32.06 14.57 6.34
C ASP A 549 31.71 16.05 6.57
N PRO A 550 31.64 16.52 7.82
CA PRO A 550 31.25 17.91 8.12
C PRO A 550 32.16 18.96 7.48
N GLU A 551 33.42 18.60 7.22
CA GLU A 551 34.41 19.48 6.59
C GLU A 551 34.34 19.51 5.06
N SER A 552 33.46 18.71 4.43
CA SER A 552 33.33 18.59 2.96
C SER A 552 34.64 18.20 2.26
N LYS A 553 35.43 17.33 2.90
CA LYS A 553 36.67 16.74 2.35
C LYS A 553 36.49 15.29 1.93
N ARG A 554 35.61 14.54 2.60
CA ARG A 554 35.45 13.10 2.41
C ARG A 554 33.98 12.73 2.24
N ILE A 555 33.77 11.63 1.53
CA ILE A 555 32.48 10.95 1.46
C ILE A 555 32.66 9.48 1.82
N ALA A 556 31.74 8.95 2.61
CA ALA A 556 31.64 7.53 2.87
C ALA A 556 30.40 6.99 2.17
N ALA A 557 30.51 5.80 1.58
CA ALA A 557 29.40 5.08 0.97
C ALA A 557 29.50 3.59 1.24
N GLY A 558 28.39 2.98 1.66
CA GLY A 558 28.26 1.56 1.91
C GLY A 558 27.81 0.78 0.68
N SER A 559 28.30 -0.44 0.52
CA SER A 559 27.92 -1.35 -0.56
C SER A 559 27.18 -2.60 -0.05
N ASP A 560 26.52 -3.28 -0.98
CA ASP A 560 25.75 -4.50 -0.76
C ASP A 560 26.59 -5.72 -0.37
N ASN A 561 27.88 -5.69 -0.71
CA ASN A 561 28.88 -6.66 -0.28
C ASN A 561 29.35 -6.47 1.18
N GLY A 562 28.86 -5.43 1.87
CA GLY A 562 29.24 -5.10 3.26
C GLY A 562 30.46 -4.19 3.40
N GLY A 563 31.10 -3.83 2.29
CA GLY A 563 32.16 -2.85 2.26
C GLY A 563 31.65 -1.42 2.50
N ILE A 564 32.48 -0.60 3.12
CA ILE A 564 32.28 0.85 3.19
C ILE A 564 33.49 1.50 2.56
N GLY A 565 33.29 2.14 1.41
CA GLY A 565 34.31 2.95 0.78
C GLY A 565 34.34 4.34 1.37
N ILE A 566 35.54 4.92 1.47
CA ILE A 566 35.76 6.31 1.86
C ILE A 566 36.60 6.96 0.77
N TRP A 567 36.10 8.04 0.18
CA TRP A 567 36.74 8.75 -0.92
C TRP A 567 37.10 10.18 -0.51
N ASP A 568 38.20 10.68 -1.07
CA ASP A 568 38.53 12.10 -1.03
C ASP A 568 37.71 12.85 -2.09
N LEU A 569 37.06 13.94 -1.73
CA LEU A 569 36.22 14.71 -2.66
C LEU A 569 37.05 15.49 -3.68
N LEU A 570 38.21 16.02 -3.26
CA LEU A 570 39.05 16.86 -4.09
C LEU A 570 39.71 16.06 -5.22
N THR A 571 40.22 14.87 -4.94
CA THR A 571 40.84 13.98 -5.93
C THR A 571 39.83 13.02 -6.55
N GLY A 572 38.83 12.56 -5.79
CA GLY A 572 37.91 11.48 -6.18
C GLY A 572 38.52 10.10 -5.97
N GLU A 573 39.68 10.02 -5.31
CA GLU A 573 40.38 8.76 -5.07
C GLU A 573 39.81 8.05 -3.84
N LEU A 574 39.79 6.72 -3.91
CA LEU A 574 39.42 5.86 -2.79
C LEU A 574 40.55 5.87 -1.76
N LEU A 575 40.26 6.43 -0.58
CA LEU A 575 41.21 6.52 0.53
C LEU A 575 41.29 5.19 1.29
N SER A 576 40.15 4.52 1.49
CA SER A 576 40.07 3.30 2.29
C SER A 576 38.79 2.54 1.98
N VAL A 577 38.86 1.21 2.12
CA VAL A 577 37.70 0.32 2.14
C VAL A 577 37.71 -0.39 3.47
N VAL A 578 36.56 -0.38 4.13
CA VAL A 578 36.34 -1.01 5.43
C VAL A 578 35.37 -2.17 5.25
N GLU A 579 35.85 -3.39 5.41
CA GLU A 579 35.08 -4.63 5.20
C GLU A 579 34.95 -5.39 6.54
N GLN A 580 33.87 -5.12 7.29
CA GLN A 580 33.53 -5.93 8.46
C GLN A 580 32.10 -6.44 8.42
N HIS A 581 31.21 -5.72 7.73
CA HIS A 581 29.86 -6.23 7.52
C HIS A 581 29.93 -7.41 6.54
N THR A 582 29.28 -8.49 6.93
CA THR A 582 29.03 -9.72 6.17
C THR A 582 27.78 -9.62 5.29
N SER A 583 26.99 -8.58 5.48
CA SER A 583 25.78 -8.30 4.71
C SER A 583 25.74 -6.85 4.23
N GLN A 584 24.70 -6.51 3.49
CA GLN A 584 24.53 -5.20 2.87
C GLN A 584 24.48 -4.06 3.88
N VAL A 585 25.32 -3.05 3.68
CA VAL A 585 25.28 -1.79 4.41
C VAL A 585 24.03 -1.01 4.02
N SER A 586 23.19 -0.68 5.00
CA SER A 586 21.94 0.04 4.82
C SER A 586 22.07 1.55 5.03
N ASN A 587 22.97 1.99 5.92
CA ASN A 587 23.15 3.41 6.20
C ASN A 587 24.59 3.70 6.64
N VAL A 588 25.07 4.90 6.32
CA VAL A 588 26.37 5.42 6.75
C VAL A 588 26.20 6.88 7.14
N ALA A 589 26.75 7.28 8.29
CA ALA A 589 26.66 8.66 8.77
C ALA A 589 27.95 9.11 9.47
N PHE A 590 28.41 10.33 9.20
CA PHE A 590 29.46 10.96 10.00
C PHE A 590 28.85 11.64 11.24
N SER A 591 29.61 11.62 12.34
CA SER A 591 29.32 12.44 13.51
C SER A 591 29.44 13.94 13.20
N PRO A 592 28.73 14.82 13.91
CA PRO A 592 28.77 16.26 13.67
C PRO A 592 30.18 16.89 13.81
N ASP A 593 31.05 16.30 14.61
CA ASP A 593 32.45 16.75 14.77
C ASP A 593 33.43 16.06 13.80
N GLY A 594 32.93 15.15 12.97
CA GLY A 594 33.69 14.44 11.93
C GLY A 594 34.67 13.39 12.44
N LYS A 595 34.66 13.08 13.75
CA LYS A 595 35.62 12.12 14.34
C LYS A 595 35.14 10.68 14.32
N LEU A 596 33.83 10.47 14.38
CA LEU A 596 33.21 9.15 14.29
C LEU A 596 32.50 8.97 12.95
N LEU A 597 32.53 7.74 12.46
CA LEU A 597 31.70 7.24 11.37
C LEU A 597 30.78 6.15 11.95
N LEU A 598 29.52 6.15 11.57
CA LEU A 598 28.55 5.12 11.91
C LEU A 598 28.23 4.33 10.65
N SER A 599 28.14 3.01 10.79
CA SER A 599 27.58 2.17 9.74
C SER A 599 26.57 1.18 10.29
N THR A 600 25.53 0.98 9.49
CA THR A 600 24.46 0.02 9.78
C THR A 600 24.32 -0.92 8.61
N SER A 601 23.96 -2.16 8.91
CA SER A 601 23.86 -3.20 7.91
C SER A 601 22.73 -4.16 8.27
N TRP A 602 22.43 -5.06 7.34
CA TRP A 602 21.46 -6.13 7.55
C TRP A 602 22.01 -7.24 8.45
N ASP A 603 23.33 -7.27 8.65
CA ASP A 603 23.92 -8.00 9.75
C ASP A 603 23.90 -7.15 11.04
N ASN A 604 23.81 -7.87 12.16
CA ASN A 604 24.01 -7.27 13.47
C ASN A 604 25.50 -7.40 13.78
N PRO A 605 26.20 -6.35 14.27
CA PRO A 605 25.70 -5.13 14.96
C PRO A 605 25.89 -3.80 14.19
N LEU A 606 25.38 -2.68 14.73
CA LEU A 606 25.84 -1.34 14.28
C LEU A 606 27.28 -1.12 14.74
N ILE A 607 28.09 -0.52 13.86
CA ILE A 607 29.51 -0.30 14.14
C ILE A 607 29.82 1.19 14.12
N LEU A 608 30.50 1.64 15.18
CA LEU A 608 31.12 2.95 15.28
C LEU A 608 32.61 2.84 14.98
N TRP A 609 33.07 3.69 14.07
CA TRP A 609 34.45 3.74 13.60
C TRP A 609 35.07 5.07 13.93
N ASP A 610 36.38 5.06 14.13
CA ASP A 610 37.18 6.28 14.10
C ASP A 610 37.28 6.76 12.64
N ALA A 611 36.80 7.96 12.36
CA ALA A 611 36.76 8.50 11.00
C ALA A 611 38.16 8.80 10.44
N SER A 612 39.22 8.87 11.25
CA SER A 612 40.58 9.18 10.80
C SER A 612 41.43 7.93 10.58
N THR A 613 41.30 6.95 11.47
CA THR A 613 42.06 5.69 11.43
C THR A 613 41.27 4.54 10.81
N HIS A 614 39.95 4.70 10.68
CA HIS A 614 38.99 3.68 10.24
C HIS A 614 38.98 2.42 11.12
N ALA A 615 39.49 2.53 12.35
CA ALA A 615 39.44 1.48 13.34
C ALA A 615 38.06 1.40 13.99
N ILE A 616 37.61 0.19 14.33
CA ILE A 616 36.37 -0.01 15.10
C ILE A 616 36.59 0.54 16.52
N ILE A 617 35.72 1.46 16.94
CA ILE A 617 35.67 1.98 18.30
C ILE A 617 34.70 1.14 19.14
N LEU A 618 33.48 0.95 18.65
CA LEU A 618 32.42 0.25 19.36
C LEU A 618 31.59 -0.60 18.41
N SER A 619 31.23 -1.79 18.90
CA SER A 619 30.21 -2.66 18.34
C SER A 619 28.97 -2.52 19.21
N LEU A 620 27.90 -1.90 18.70
CA LEU A 620 26.66 -1.73 19.44
C LEU A 620 25.86 -3.02 19.32
N GLU A 621 26.04 -3.94 20.26
CA GLU A 621 25.37 -5.24 20.26
C GLU A 621 24.09 -5.24 21.11
N GLY A 622 23.07 -5.99 20.67
CA GLY A 622 21.84 -6.21 21.44
C GLY A 622 20.58 -6.46 20.61
N HIS A 623 20.72 -6.97 19.39
CA HIS A 623 19.62 -6.99 18.42
C HIS A 623 19.57 -8.29 17.61
N ALA A 624 18.35 -8.68 17.25
CA ALA A 624 18.04 -9.76 16.32
C ALA A 624 17.10 -9.16 15.27
N GLY A 625 17.64 -8.38 14.33
CA GLY A 625 16.85 -7.72 13.30
C GLY A 625 17.70 -6.96 12.29
N ARG A 626 17.09 -6.57 11.17
CA ARG A 626 17.68 -5.72 10.13
C ARG A 626 17.54 -4.25 10.55
N THR A 627 18.54 -3.43 10.27
CA THR A 627 18.49 -1.97 10.44
C THR A 627 18.42 -1.29 9.08
N ASP A 628 17.55 -0.28 8.95
CA ASP A 628 17.39 0.45 7.69
C ASP A 628 17.99 1.85 7.74
N THR A 629 17.92 2.52 8.89
CA THR A 629 18.42 3.88 9.05
C THR A 629 18.94 4.11 10.47
N ALA A 630 19.96 4.96 10.57
CA ALA A 630 20.47 5.45 11.84
C ALA A 630 21.06 6.85 11.68
N CYS A 631 21.04 7.61 12.77
CA CYS A 631 21.57 8.97 12.78
C CYS A 631 22.25 9.31 14.11
N PHE A 632 23.25 10.19 14.04
CA PHE A 632 23.81 10.82 15.21
C PHE A 632 22.92 11.95 15.71
N SER A 633 22.84 12.13 17.02
CA SER A 633 22.36 13.37 17.62
C SER A 633 23.27 14.55 17.22
N PRO A 634 22.76 15.79 17.16
CA PRO A 634 23.56 16.97 16.82
C PRO A 634 24.74 17.23 17.77
N CYS A 635 24.64 16.74 19.01
CA CYS A 635 25.73 16.83 19.99
C CYS A 635 26.79 15.72 19.86
N GLY A 636 26.57 14.74 18.97
CA GLY A 636 27.46 13.59 18.74
C GLY A 636 27.48 12.54 19.85
N LYS A 637 26.80 12.74 20.98
CA LYS A 637 26.85 11.84 22.16
C LYS A 637 25.90 10.65 22.10
N TYR A 638 24.92 10.71 21.21
CA TYR A 638 23.89 9.69 21.06
C TYR A 638 23.73 9.28 19.60
N VAL A 639 23.35 8.02 19.42
CA VAL A 639 22.95 7.44 18.13
C VAL A 639 21.54 6.89 18.27
N ALA A 640 20.65 7.24 17.36
CA ALA A 640 19.35 6.61 17.22
C ALA A 640 19.35 5.72 15.99
N ALA A 641 18.80 4.51 16.12
CA ALA A 641 18.66 3.61 14.99
C ALA A 641 17.33 2.86 15.03
N GLU A 642 16.84 2.56 13.83
CA GLU A 642 15.59 1.86 13.61
C GLU A 642 15.82 0.41 13.24
N TYR A 643 14.90 -0.44 13.71
CA TYR A 643 15.03 -1.89 13.57
C TYR A 643 13.78 -2.50 12.96
N SER A 644 13.99 -3.65 12.31
CA SER A 644 12.91 -4.50 11.83
C SER A 644 12.02 -5.05 12.94
N ASP A 645 12.48 -5.02 14.20
CA ASP A 645 11.65 -5.33 15.38
C ASP A 645 10.67 -4.19 15.74
N LYS A 646 10.68 -3.10 14.95
CA LYS A 646 9.75 -1.97 14.98
C LYS A 646 9.99 -1.03 16.16
N ALA A 647 11.16 -1.13 16.78
CA ALA A 647 11.58 -0.20 17.80
C ALA A 647 12.58 0.81 17.27
N VAL A 648 12.44 2.04 17.76
CA VAL A 648 13.52 3.03 17.71
C VAL A 648 14.31 2.88 18.99
N ARG A 649 15.62 2.73 18.87
CA ARG A 649 16.51 2.54 20.02
C ARG A 649 17.56 3.63 20.02
N LEU A 650 18.01 3.95 21.23
CA LEU A 650 18.95 5.03 21.48
C LEU A 650 20.16 4.50 22.23
N TRP A 651 21.35 4.78 21.71
CA TRP A 651 22.63 4.42 22.32
C TRP A 651 23.44 5.65 22.70
N ARG A 652 24.29 5.48 23.70
CA ARG A 652 25.39 6.41 23.98
C ARG A 652 26.62 6.05 23.15
N THR A 653 27.27 7.05 22.58
CA THR A 653 28.50 6.86 21.80
C THR A 653 29.73 6.62 22.65
N ASP A 654 29.70 7.01 23.93
CA ASP A 654 30.87 6.92 24.81
C ASP A 654 31.18 5.48 25.25
N ASP A 655 30.13 4.69 25.53
CA ASP A 655 30.23 3.36 26.13
C ASP A 655 29.43 2.28 25.37
N GLY A 656 28.67 2.68 24.35
CA GLY A 656 27.83 1.78 23.56
C GLY A 656 26.60 1.25 24.30
N SER A 657 26.26 1.80 25.47
CA SER A 657 25.10 1.36 26.24
C SER A 657 23.78 1.75 25.56
N CYS A 658 22.83 0.80 25.50
CA CYS A 658 21.47 1.05 25.05
C CYS A 658 20.68 1.75 26.15
N MET A 659 20.28 2.99 25.91
CA MET A 659 19.56 3.85 26.86
C MET A 659 18.07 3.52 26.92
N THR A 660 17.43 3.39 25.76
CA THR A 660 15.99 3.17 25.68
C THR A 660 15.58 2.41 24.42
N THR A 661 14.40 1.81 24.46
CA THR A 661 13.75 1.15 23.32
C THR A 661 12.31 1.66 23.24
N LEU A 662 12.01 2.39 22.17
CA LEU A 662 10.73 3.02 21.90
C LEU A 662 9.92 2.14 20.94
N SER A 663 8.77 1.63 21.39
CA SER A 663 7.89 0.73 20.62
C SER A 663 6.54 1.40 20.31
N GLU A 664 6.58 2.56 19.65
CA GLU A 664 5.40 3.40 19.42
C GLU A 664 4.58 3.01 18.19
N HIS A 665 5.21 2.33 17.24
CA HIS A 665 4.59 2.03 15.96
C HIS A 665 3.74 0.75 16.04
N PRO A 666 2.54 0.72 15.42
CA PRO A 666 1.65 -0.44 15.45
C PRO A 666 2.30 -1.73 14.94
N SER A 667 1.87 -2.85 15.50
CA SER A 667 2.40 -4.16 15.14
C SER A 667 2.18 -4.48 13.64
N GLY A 668 3.21 -4.32 12.82
CA GLY A 668 3.17 -4.66 11.39
C GLY A 668 3.85 -3.65 10.46
N ALA A 669 4.05 -2.42 10.92
CA ALA A 669 4.71 -1.38 10.16
C ALA A 669 6.24 -1.54 10.16
N ARG A 670 6.89 -1.25 9.03
CA ARG A 670 8.36 -1.13 8.93
C ARG A 670 8.73 0.33 9.17
N LEU A 671 9.74 0.58 10.00
CA LEU A 671 10.28 1.93 10.18
C LEU A 671 11.17 2.28 8.99
N LEU A 672 11.05 3.51 8.49
CA LEU A 672 11.73 3.95 7.27
C LEU A 672 12.69 5.11 7.54
N HIS A 673 12.37 6.01 8.47
CA HIS A 673 13.14 7.22 8.73
C HIS A 673 13.19 7.56 10.21
N VAL A 674 14.40 7.79 10.74
CA VAL A 674 14.64 8.41 12.04
C VAL A 674 15.44 9.70 11.87
N ALA A 675 15.07 10.74 12.61
CA ALA A 675 15.80 12.00 12.62
C ALA A 675 15.76 12.66 14.00
N PHE A 676 16.88 13.26 14.40
CA PHE A 676 16.91 14.25 15.47
C PHE A 676 16.56 15.63 14.91
N SER A 677 15.93 16.49 15.72
CA SER A 677 15.92 17.92 15.43
C SER A 677 17.33 18.50 15.49
N PRO A 678 17.63 19.56 14.71
CA PRO A 678 18.94 20.24 14.74
C PRO A 678 19.35 20.75 16.12
N ASP A 679 18.40 21.12 16.99
CA ASP A 679 18.67 21.53 18.37
C ASP A 679 18.86 20.35 19.35
N GLY A 680 18.64 19.12 18.89
CA GLY A 680 18.79 17.88 19.64
C GLY A 680 17.72 17.64 20.69
N LYS A 681 16.64 18.43 20.72
CA LYS A 681 15.59 18.31 21.75
C LYS A 681 14.53 17.28 21.41
N THR A 682 14.40 16.89 20.15
CA THR A 682 13.36 15.96 19.69
C THR A 682 13.94 14.84 18.83
N LEU A 683 13.30 13.67 18.91
CA LEU A 683 13.56 12.51 18.09
C LEU A 683 12.26 12.15 17.36
N SER A 684 12.32 12.06 16.05
CA SER A 684 11.17 11.75 15.21
C SER A 684 11.41 10.50 14.38
N SER A 685 10.36 9.69 14.20
CA SER A 685 10.38 8.48 13.39
C SER A 685 9.15 8.37 12.49
N GLY A 686 9.36 7.88 11.26
CA GLY A 686 8.32 7.66 10.25
C GLY A 686 8.25 6.19 9.82
N ALA A 687 7.05 5.67 9.65
CA ALA A 687 6.81 4.26 9.35
C ALA A 687 6.02 4.03 8.05
N SER A 688 6.11 2.79 7.55
CA SER A 688 5.45 2.32 6.33
C SER A 688 3.91 2.26 6.44
N ASP A 689 3.35 2.31 7.65
CA ASP A 689 1.90 2.39 7.86
C ASP A 689 1.38 3.83 7.92
N GLY A 690 2.26 4.81 7.70
CA GLY A 690 1.95 6.23 7.73
C GLY A 690 2.06 6.87 9.11
N THR A 691 2.38 6.09 10.14
CA THR A 691 2.53 6.64 11.50
C THR A 691 3.82 7.42 11.63
N VAL A 692 3.71 8.59 12.27
CA VAL A 692 4.82 9.46 12.60
C VAL A 692 4.80 9.64 14.11
N SER A 693 5.95 9.44 14.75
CA SER A 693 6.13 9.63 16.19
C SER A 693 7.14 10.74 16.40
N VAL A 694 6.87 11.65 17.34
CA VAL A 694 7.80 12.71 17.74
C VAL A 694 7.88 12.68 19.26
N ARG A 695 9.10 12.55 19.80
CA ARG A 695 9.35 12.53 21.24
C ARG A 695 10.34 13.60 21.64
N ARG A 696 10.09 14.24 22.77
CA ARG A 696 11.08 15.10 23.42
C ARG A 696 12.14 14.26 24.11
N MET A 697 13.39 14.66 23.94
CA MET A 697 14.54 14.00 24.53
C MET A 697 14.53 14.09 26.06
N SER A 698 13.98 15.16 26.63
CA SER A 698 13.74 15.26 28.08
C SER A 698 12.92 14.10 28.62
N ASP A 699 11.91 13.68 27.87
CA ASP A 699 10.96 12.66 28.30
C ASP A 699 11.53 11.26 28.10
N ILE A 700 12.46 11.11 27.15
CA ILE A 700 13.25 9.89 26.96
C ILE A 700 14.33 9.74 28.03
N MET A 701 14.95 10.85 28.44
CA MET A 701 16.00 10.88 29.46
C MET A 701 15.45 10.84 30.90
N SER A 702 14.14 11.08 31.08
CA SER A 702 13.46 10.97 32.36
C SER A 702 13.07 9.51 32.61
N PRO A 703 13.49 8.88 33.73
CA PRO A 703 13.24 7.47 34.01
C PRO A 703 11.77 7.11 34.26
#